data_AF-A0A830BT30-F1
#
_entry.id   AF-A0A830BT30-F1
#
_cell.length_a   1.000
_cell.length_b   1.000
_cell.length_c   1.000
_cell.angle_alpha   90.00
_cell.angle_beta   90.00
_cell.angle_gamma   90.00
#
_symmetry.space_group_name_H-M   'P 1'
#
loop_
_entity.id
_entity.type
_entity.pdbx_description
1 polymer ?
#
loop_
_entity_poly.entity_id
_entity_poly.type
_entity_poly.pdbx_seq_one_letter_code
_entity_poly.pdbx_strand_id
1 'polypeptide(L)'
;MKMVDDIDAGSEKYLTSWRNSDDPSPGDYVFKIENQGLPEMVIYKGEMKTFRTGTWNGLTFTGTLPISIFKPELIFREERLISVSEPYNSSIISRLRMETSGIQQRYTMNARRDNWNHVFSSPVDSCDQYGHCGPNGICRIDKPLRCECLKGFAPKSQNGWDAQDWSSGCARIRPLNCESGDGFLEVKRVKYPNMLEFWLNTSMSLNECQVKCLRNCNCTAYANPYVDNGGRGCLMWFGDLIDIREHPPTDIKQNIYIRLPASELDPNTDLEKEEEMDKKWPRKLILISAGSGILVSALVNGAILLMTKRMRPEYAIDGKYSVKSDIFSLGVVLLEIVSGKKNRAFDHCDNYYSLLGHAWLLWKENRILELMDECLNDTFIESEVKRCIQVGLLCVQKFAEDRQVMSSVIFMLGTDGAILPKPKEPGFFTERSCSTSCMFLEMEHFQFSILCTLVLCTSLVQFSVGVDTLLANQTLVIGQTLISQSQIFELGFFSPGKSKNWFLGIWYKSTPGVCVWVANRNNPITHSEAVFLAISNYGALLISTPGSIIWSANSSGVASNPTLQLLDTGNLVLLEDSSESDYIWQSFDHPTDTWLRGMKMVDAIDAGSEKYLTSWRNSDDPSPGDYVFRIENQGLPEMVIYKGTTKTFRTGKWNGLYFSGILPFPNHIFKPKLVFREERLISISEVYDNSIISRITLETSGTCVRYAMNARRDSWNHVYASPVDLCDQYDQCGPNGICRIDKPVRCECLKGFAPSLRKEWDAQDWSGGCTRIRPLNCHSGDYGFLEIRRVKYPDMLEFWLNTSMSLGECRDECLRNCNCTAFANPYINNGGRGCLIWFGELIDIREHPPALNKQNIYIRLPASELGVSVLVDPSADLEKEEKNKKWPRKLIVISAGSGILVSALVNGSILLLRRQKWPAPDRNNEDLELPLFKFVTIVAATNNFSEENIVGEGGFGLVYKVTHGYMAPEYAIDGKFSAKSDIFSLGVVLLEIVSGKRNRAFDHSGHYYSLLGHAWLLWKENRVMELMDESLNDTFIESEVKRCIQVGLLCVQKFAEDRPVMSSVIFMLGTEGAILPEPKEPGFFTERSCSAVRNCTLQSKMSHKATMSITDLEAR
;
A
#
# COMPACT_ATOMS: atom_id res chain seq x y z
N MET A 1 -21.17 -36.81 19.78
CA MET A 1 -22.51 -36.15 19.86
C MET A 1 -22.87 -35.67 18.46
N LYS A 2 -24.17 -35.60 18.13
CA LYS A 2 -24.64 -35.20 16.80
C LYS A 2 -25.51 -33.96 16.92
N MET A 3 -25.23 -32.94 16.12
CA MET A 3 -26.17 -31.82 15.92
C MET A 3 -27.20 -32.28 14.90
N VAL A 4 -28.46 -31.94 15.14
CA VAL A 4 -29.59 -32.44 14.36
C VAL A 4 -30.56 -31.29 14.12
N ASP A 5 -31.00 -31.17 12.88
CA ASP A 5 -32.15 -30.40 12.46
C ASP A 5 -33.23 -31.40 12.00
N ASP A 6 -34.43 -31.28 12.57
CA ASP A 6 -35.54 -32.23 12.41
C ASP A 6 -36.80 -31.44 12.05
N ILE A 7 -36.99 -31.32 10.73
CA ILE A 7 -37.92 -30.38 10.08
C ILE A 7 -39.38 -30.67 10.47
N ASP A 8 -39.74 -31.95 10.65
CA ASP A 8 -41.11 -32.38 10.95
C ASP A 8 -41.38 -32.61 12.44
N ALA A 9 -40.38 -33.04 13.24
CA ALA A 9 -40.58 -33.33 14.66
C ALA A 9 -40.23 -32.17 15.60
N GLY A 10 -39.66 -31.07 15.08
CA GLY A 10 -39.32 -29.86 15.85
C GLY A 10 -38.23 -30.07 16.90
N SER A 11 -37.41 -31.12 16.77
CA SER A 11 -36.40 -31.50 17.77
C SER A 11 -34.97 -31.09 17.38
N GLU A 12 -34.73 -29.78 17.33
CA GLU A 12 -33.37 -29.22 17.13
C GLU A 12 -32.39 -29.71 18.20
N LYS A 13 -31.12 -29.92 17.82
CA LYS A 13 -30.00 -30.18 18.73
C LYS A 13 -28.81 -29.28 18.41
N TYR A 14 -28.67 -28.23 19.22
CA TYR A 14 -27.66 -27.19 19.14
C TYR A 14 -26.73 -27.19 20.37
N LEU A 15 -25.68 -26.36 20.32
CA LEU A 15 -24.88 -25.99 21.49
C LEU A 15 -25.27 -24.59 21.97
N THR A 16 -25.20 -24.35 23.28
CA THR A 16 -25.40 -23.03 23.89
C THR A 16 -24.20 -22.73 24.78
N SER A 17 -23.78 -21.46 24.86
CA SER A 17 -22.76 -21.05 25.82
C SER A 17 -23.27 -21.17 27.25
N TRP A 18 -22.34 -21.30 28.20
CA TRP A 18 -22.65 -21.00 29.60
C TRP A 18 -22.91 -19.50 29.78
N ARG A 19 -23.50 -19.10 30.91
CA ARG A 19 -23.72 -17.71 31.28
C ARG A 19 -22.43 -17.01 31.69
N ASN A 20 -21.54 -17.72 32.38
CA ASN A 20 -20.18 -17.31 32.67
C ASN A 20 -19.32 -18.57 32.96
N SER A 21 -18.12 -18.40 33.51
CA SER A 21 -17.19 -19.50 33.85
C SER A 21 -17.74 -20.47 34.91
N ASP A 22 -18.56 -19.97 35.83
CA ASP A 22 -18.94 -20.64 37.08
C ASP A 22 -20.44 -20.97 37.14
N ASP A 23 -21.24 -20.34 36.27
CA ASP A 23 -22.67 -20.60 36.06
C ASP A 23 -22.92 -21.31 34.71
N PRO A 24 -23.17 -22.64 34.73
CA PRO A 24 -23.43 -23.42 33.52
C PRO A 24 -24.87 -23.30 32.99
N SER A 25 -25.69 -22.38 33.51
CA SER A 25 -26.98 -22.06 32.90
C SER A 25 -26.80 -21.46 31.49
N PRO A 26 -27.84 -21.49 30.63
CA PRO A 26 -27.77 -20.90 29.30
C PRO A 26 -27.37 -19.43 29.31
N GLY A 27 -26.35 -19.09 28.52
CA GLY A 27 -25.93 -17.73 28.18
C GLY A 27 -26.41 -17.29 26.80
N ASP A 28 -25.89 -16.15 26.35
CA ASP A 28 -26.41 -15.41 25.18
C ASP A 28 -26.18 -16.08 23.82
N TYR A 29 -25.24 -17.02 23.70
CA TYR A 29 -24.77 -17.53 22.41
C TYR A 29 -25.25 -18.95 22.10
N VAL A 30 -25.75 -19.17 20.88
CA VAL A 30 -26.23 -20.47 20.38
C VAL A 30 -25.52 -20.82 19.08
N PHE A 31 -24.95 -22.03 18.98
CA PHE A 31 -24.39 -22.58 17.75
C PHE A 31 -25.27 -23.72 17.24
N LYS A 32 -25.90 -23.52 16.08
CA LYS A 32 -26.84 -24.49 15.50
C LYS A 32 -26.68 -24.67 14.00
N ILE A 33 -27.35 -25.70 13.48
CA ILE A 33 -27.54 -25.91 12.04
C ILE A 33 -28.69 -25.01 11.57
N GLU A 34 -28.60 -24.51 10.34
CA GLU A 34 -29.68 -23.81 9.65
C GLU A 34 -29.81 -24.38 8.24
N ASN A 35 -31.02 -24.81 7.85
CA ASN A 35 -31.27 -25.55 6.60
C ASN A 35 -32.35 -24.88 5.73
N GLN A 36 -32.27 -23.55 5.57
CA GLN A 36 -33.25 -22.78 4.78
C GLN A 36 -33.10 -22.94 3.26
N GLY A 37 -32.16 -23.75 2.77
CA GLY A 37 -32.00 -24.10 1.35
C GLY A 37 -30.84 -25.05 1.08
N LEU A 38 -29.64 -24.66 1.52
CA LEU A 38 -28.53 -25.57 1.75
C LEU A 38 -28.23 -25.62 3.26
N PRO A 39 -27.67 -26.71 3.78
CA PRO A 39 -27.17 -26.75 5.15
C PRO A 39 -26.03 -25.75 5.40
N GLU A 40 -26.11 -24.96 6.47
CA GLU A 40 -24.97 -24.27 7.07
C GLU A 40 -25.01 -24.32 8.61
N MET A 41 -23.92 -23.94 9.28
CA MET A 41 -23.84 -23.89 10.73
C MET A 41 -23.51 -22.46 11.18
N VAL A 42 -24.21 -21.97 12.19
CA VAL A 42 -24.34 -20.54 12.50
C VAL A 42 -24.22 -20.33 14.00
N ILE A 43 -23.45 -19.32 14.43
CA ILE A 43 -23.47 -18.81 15.80
C ILE A 43 -24.38 -17.58 15.83
N TYR A 44 -25.29 -17.57 16.79
CA TYR A 44 -26.16 -16.45 17.12
C TYR A 44 -25.77 -15.86 18.48
N LYS A 45 -26.07 -14.57 18.68
CA LYS A 45 -26.20 -13.93 19.99
C LYS A 45 -27.63 -13.41 20.14
N GLY A 46 -28.44 -14.06 20.97
CA GLY A 46 -29.89 -13.88 20.90
C GLY A 46 -30.39 -14.18 19.48
N GLU A 47 -31.00 -13.19 18.82
CA GLU A 47 -31.48 -13.29 17.44
C GLU A 47 -30.44 -12.87 16.38
N MET A 48 -29.33 -12.24 16.77
CA MET A 48 -28.32 -11.72 15.83
C MET A 48 -27.35 -12.83 15.38
N LYS A 49 -27.22 -13.07 14.07
CA LYS A 49 -26.15 -13.92 13.52
C LYS A 49 -24.78 -13.24 13.72
N THR A 50 -23.81 -13.96 14.28
CA THR A 50 -22.44 -13.45 14.54
C THR A 50 -21.36 -14.20 13.76
N PHE A 51 -21.60 -15.46 13.38
CA PHE A 51 -20.71 -16.29 12.57
C PHE A 51 -21.54 -17.25 11.69
N ARG A 52 -21.00 -17.62 10.53
CA ARG A 52 -21.61 -18.57 9.60
C ARG A 52 -20.52 -19.37 8.88
N THR A 53 -20.61 -20.70 8.88
CA THR A 53 -19.66 -21.58 8.16
C THR A 53 -19.75 -21.46 6.64
N GLY A 54 -20.77 -20.78 6.12
CA GLY A 54 -21.21 -20.93 4.75
C GLY A 54 -21.86 -22.30 4.48
N THR A 55 -22.45 -22.43 3.30
CA THR A 55 -23.26 -23.57 2.86
C THR A 55 -22.46 -24.85 2.60
N TRP A 56 -23.13 -26.01 2.65
CA TRP A 56 -22.53 -27.28 2.27
C TRP A 56 -22.38 -27.42 0.75
N ASN A 57 -21.14 -27.59 0.27
CA ASN A 57 -20.83 -27.69 -1.16
C ASN A 57 -20.74 -29.13 -1.70
N GLY A 58 -21.18 -30.13 -0.90
CA GLY A 58 -21.07 -31.55 -1.22
C GLY A 58 -19.85 -32.23 -0.61
N LEU A 59 -18.79 -31.48 -0.29
CA LEU A 59 -17.53 -31.99 0.30
C LEU A 59 -17.16 -31.32 1.63
N THR A 60 -17.46 -30.02 1.78
CA THR A 60 -17.19 -29.20 2.98
C THR A 60 -18.19 -28.03 3.06
N PHE A 61 -18.15 -27.24 4.14
CA PHE A 61 -18.85 -25.94 4.18
C PHE A 61 -17.99 -24.84 3.54
N THR A 62 -18.60 -23.89 2.82
CA THR A 62 -17.86 -22.95 1.94
C THR A 62 -16.87 -22.04 2.67
N GLY A 63 -17.05 -21.80 3.97
CA GLY A 63 -16.18 -21.01 4.83
C GLY A 63 -15.17 -21.83 5.64
N THR A 64 -15.24 -23.17 5.64
CA THR A 64 -14.37 -24.03 6.46
C THR A 64 -13.36 -24.79 5.62
N LEU A 65 -12.06 -24.52 5.85
CA LEU A 65 -10.97 -25.33 5.29
C LEU A 65 -11.02 -26.76 5.85
N PRO A 66 -10.73 -27.81 5.05
CA PRO A 66 -10.74 -29.19 5.53
C PRO A 66 -9.68 -29.45 6.61
N ILE A 67 -10.12 -29.88 7.80
CA ILE A 67 -9.23 -30.20 8.92
C ILE A 67 -8.86 -31.69 8.86
N SER A 68 -7.58 -31.99 8.64
CA SER A 68 -7.07 -33.32 8.29
C SER A 68 -7.41 -34.47 9.25
N ILE A 69 -7.78 -34.19 10.50
CA ILE A 69 -8.12 -35.19 11.53
C ILE A 69 -9.63 -35.42 11.70
N PHE A 70 -10.51 -34.60 11.12
CA PHE A 70 -11.97 -34.75 11.21
C PHE A 70 -12.59 -34.94 9.83
N LYS A 71 -13.51 -35.91 9.71
CA LYS A 71 -14.37 -36.01 8.54
C LYS A 71 -15.65 -35.20 8.81
N PRO A 72 -15.90 -34.08 8.11
CA PRO A 72 -17.23 -33.47 8.10
C PRO A 72 -18.15 -34.34 7.26
N GLU A 73 -19.26 -34.81 7.83
CA GLU A 73 -20.24 -35.63 7.13
C GLU A 73 -21.65 -35.15 7.49
N LEU A 74 -22.36 -34.63 6.49
CA LEU A 74 -23.80 -34.38 6.58
C LEU A 74 -24.55 -35.64 6.15
N ILE A 75 -25.26 -36.24 7.10
CA ILE A 75 -26.08 -37.42 6.89
C ILE A 75 -27.54 -36.98 6.82
N PHE A 76 -28.15 -37.11 5.65
CA PHE A 76 -29.59 -37.02 5.47
C PHE A 76 -30.22 -38.39 5.74
N ARG A 77 -31.18 -38.48 6.67
CA ARG A 77 -31.95 -39.70 7.00
C ARG A 77 -33.34 -39.32 7.44
N GLU A 78 -34.38 -39.89 6.82
CA GLU A 78 -35.78 -39.66 7.24
C GLU A 78 -36.09 -38.15 7.30
N GLU A 79 -35.62 -37.42 6.28
CA GLU A 79 -35.68 -35.94 6.13
C GLU A 79 -34.95 -35.12 7.22
N ARG A 80 -34.42 -35.77 8.27
CA ARG A 80 -33.49 -35.18 9.25
C ARG A 80 -32.14 -34.87 8.63
N LEU A 81 -31.62 -33.70 8.96
CA LEU A 81 -30.26 -33.27 8.65
C LEU A 81 -29.37 -33.47 9.89
N ILE A 82 -28.41 -34.39 9.78
CA ILE A 82 -27.54 -34.76 10.89
C ILE A 82 -26.10 -34.36 10.57
N SER A 83 -25.55 -33.39 11.32
CA SER A 83 -24.14 -33.03 11.22
C SER A 83 -23.28 -33.93 12.10
N VAL A 84 -22.36 -34.65 11.46
CA VAL A 84 -21.39 -35.54 12.09
C VAL A 84 -19.99 -35.01 11.81
N SER A 85 -19.25 -34.69 12.88
CA SER A 85 -17.84 -34.29 12.82
C SER A 85 -17.06 -35.23 13.74
N GLU A 86 -16.86 -36.44 13.23
CA GLU A 86 -16.15 -37.53 13.90
C GLU A 86 -14.67 -37.57 13.43
N PRO A 87 -13.72 -37.90 14.32
CA PRO A 87 -12.31 -38.00 13.95
C PRO A 87 -12.08 -39.22 13.07
N TYR A 88 -11.15 -39.14 12.11
CA TYR A 88 -10.77 -40.27 11.25
C TYR A 88 -10.24 -41.49 12.04
N ASN A 89 -9.76 -41.27 13.26
CA ASN A 89 -9.34 -42.32 14.19
C ASN A 89 -10.20 -42.24 15.46
N SER A 90 -11.00 -43.27 15.71
CA SER A 90 -11.93 -43.36 16.85
C SER A 90 -11.25 -43.43 18.22
N SER A 91 -9.93 -43.61 18.29
CA SER A 91 -9.17 -43.46 19.56
C SER A 91 -8.90 -42.01 19.96
N ILE A 92 -9.19 -41.02 19.10
CA ILE A 92 -9.06 -39.59 19.42
C ILE A 92 -10.31 -39.09 20.16
N ILE A 93 -10.19 -38.87 21.47
CA ILE A 93 -11.22 -38.18 22.25
C ILE A 93 -11.20 -36.69 21.88
N SER A 94 -12.35 -36.16 21.43
CA SER A 94 -12.51 -34.74 21.07
C SER A 94 -13.83 -34.18 21.62
N ARG A 95 -13.81 -32.90 22.00
CA ARG A 95 -15.01 -32.15 22.40
C ARG A 95 -15.12 -30.85 21.60
N LEU A 96 -16.35 -30.41 21.36
CA LEU A 96 -16.69 -29.09 20.85
C LEU A 96 -17.38 -28.32 21.99
N ARG A 97 -16.98 -27.07 22.25
CA ARG A 97 -17.55 -26.22 23.30
C ARG A 97 -17.93 -24.86 22.71
N MET A 98 -18.99 -24.28 23.27
CA MET A 98 -19.42 -22.91 22.99
C MET A 98 -18.99 -22.05 24.18
N GLU A 99 -18.02 -21.16 23.98
CA GLU A 99 -17.52 -20.29 25.05
C GLU A 99 -18.46 -19.12 25.34
N THR A 100 -18.38 -18.60 26.56
CA THR A 100 -19.17 -17.45 27.06
C THR A 100 -18.94 -16.17 26.24
N SER A 101 -17.81 -16.08 25.54
CA SER A 101 -17.43 -15.00 24.64
C SER A 101 -18.10 -15.08 23.25
N GLY A 102 -18.81 -16.16 22.94
CA GLY A 102 -19.36 -16.39 21.60
C GLY A 102 -18.41 -17.06 20.61
N ILE A 103 -17.29 -17.60 21.09
CA ILE A 103 -16.33 -18.37 20.27
C ILE A 103 -16.61 -19.87 20.41
N GLN A 104 -16.82 -20.57 19.30
CA GLN A 104 -16.91 -22.03 19.27
C GLN A 104 -15.48 -22.61 19.24
N GLN A 105 -15.11 -23.49 20.17
CA GLN A 105 -13.76 -24.07 20.25
C GLN A 105 -13.79 -25.60 20.22
N ARG A 106 -12.91 -26.21 19.41
CA ARG A 106 -12.69 -27.67 19.41
C ARG A 106 -11.39 -28.00 20.13
N TYR A 107 -11.44 -29.08 20.92
CA TYR A 107 -10.30 -29.67 21.59
C TYR A 107 -10.14 -31.17 21.31
N THR A 108 -8.92 -31.68 21.46
CA THR A 108 -8.57 -33.10 21.61
C THR A 108 -7.99 -33.36 22.99
N MET A 109 -8.22 -34.54 23.57
CA MET A 109 -7.69 -34.90 24.89
C MET A 109 -6.30 -35.52 24.77
N ASN A 110 -5.28 -34.93 25.42
CA ASN A 110 -3.99 -35.58 25.61
C ASN A 110 -4.07 -36.48 26.85
N ALA A 111 -4.32 -37.78 26.62
CA ALA A 111 -4.44 -38.80 27.66
C ALA A 111 -3.14 -39.12 28.44
N ARG A 112 -2.02 -38.43 28.17
CA ARG A 112 -0.76 -38.52 28.95
C ARG A 112 -0.56 -37.33 29.88
N ARG A 113 -1.09 -36.16 29.55
CA ARG A 113 -0.98 -34.91 30.33
C ARG A 113 -2.29 -34.53 31.06
N ASP A 114 -3.34 -35.32 30.86
CA ASP A 114 -4.70 -35.09 31.38
C ASP A 114 -5.25 -33.69 31.07
N ASN A 115 -4.92 -33.16 29.90
CA ASN A 115 -5.29 -31.83 29.45
C ASN A 115 -5.90 -31.83 28.04
N TRP A 116 -6.56 -30.73 27.69
CA TRP A 116 -7.25 -30.54 26.42
C TRP A 116 -6.44 -29.63 25.49
N ASN A 117 -5.91 -30.19 24.42
CA ASN A 117 -5.21 -29.44 23.37
C ASN A 117 -6.24 -28.74 22.48
N HIS A 118 -5.98 -27.47 22.14
CA HIS A 118 -6.85 -26.69 21.24
C HIS A 118 -6.57 -27.03 19.77
N VAL A 119 -7.63 -27.27 19.00
CA VAL A 119 -7.55 -27.65 17.58
C VAL A 119 -7.85 -26.44 16.69
N PHE A 120 -9.00 -25.79 16.94
CA PHE A 120 -9.44 -24.60 16.23
C PHE A 120 -10.50 -23.81 17.02
N SER A 121 -10.62 -22.52 16.69
CA SER A 121 -11.72 -21.62 17.10
C SER A 121 -12.58 -21.27 15.88
N SER A 122 -13.82 -20.86 16.09
CA SER A 122 -14.69 -20.28 15.07
C SER A 122 -15.52 -19.15 15.71
N PRO A 123 -15.48 -17.89 15.22
CA PRO A 123 -14.61 -17.35 14.16
C PRO A 123 -13.12 -17.68 14.29
N VAL A 124 -12.42 -17.85 13.17
CA VAL A 124 -10.95 -17.98 13.11
C VAL A 124 -10.30 -16.59 13.05
N ASP A 125 -10.86 -15.71 12.23
CA ASP A 125 -10.36 -14.38 11.92
C ASP A 125 -11.54 -13.38 11.79
N SER A 126 -11.31 -12.11 11.40
CA SER A 126 -12.42 -11.15 11.33
C SER A 126 -13.30 -11.30 10.08
N CYS A 127 -12.83 -11.94 9.00
CA CYS A 127 -13.63 -12.29 7.83
C CYS A 127 -14.63 -13.42 8.08
N ASP A 128 -14.54 -14.08 9.24
CA ASP A 128 -15.56 -15.02 9.73
C ASP A 128 -16.70 -14.33 10.51
N GLN A 129 -16.51 -13.09 10.95
CA GLN A 129 -17.59 -12.31 11.57
C GLN A 129 -18.67 -12.05 10.51
N TYR A 130 -19.91 -12.43 10.82
CA TYR A 130 -21.01 -12.38 9.86
C TYR A 130 -21.21 -10.97 9.29
N GLY A 131 -20.94 -10.81 7.99
CA GLY A 131 -21.13 -9.54 7.29
C GLY A 131 -20.07 -8.46 7.59
N HIS A 132 -18.86 -8.83 8.01
CA HIS A 132 -17.76 -7.91 8.39
C HIS A 132 -17.52 -6.75 7.39
N CYS A 133 -17.61 -7.00 6.09
CA CYS A 133 -17.39 -6.01 5.02
C CYS A 133 -18.67 -5.31 4.52
N GLY A 134 -19.80 -5.51 5.20
CA GLY A 134 -21.10 -5.02 4.76
C GLY A 134 -21.61 -5.64 3.45
N PRO A 135 -22.72 -5.12 2.92
CA PRO A 135 -23.27 -5.55 1.64
C PRO A 135 -22.37 -5.28 0.44
N ASN A 136 -22.26 -6.24 -0.48
CA ASN A 136 -21.42 -6.21 -1.70
C ASN A 136 -19.91 -5.94 -1.45
N GLY A 137 -19.45 -6.12 -0.21
CA GLY A 137 -18.04 -6.18 0.14
C GLY A 137 -17.53 -7.62 0.13
N ILE A 138 -16.23 -7.79 -0.12
CA ILE A 138 -15.52 -9.06 -0.02
C ILE A 138 -14.37 -8.95 0.98
N CYS A 139 -14.26 -9.96 1.85
CA CYS A 139 -13.21 -10.02 2.86
C CYS A 139 -11.99 -10.82 2.39
N ARG A 140 -10.78 -10.29 2.58
CA ARG A 140 -9.49 -10.83 2.12
C ARG A 140 -8.47 -10.78 3.24
N ILE A 141 -8.10 -11.94 3.78
CA ILE A 141 -7.19 -12.06 4.95
C ILE A 141 -5.71 -11.78 4.62
N ASP A 142 -5.35 -11.80 3.35
CA ASP A 142 -4.00 -11.57 2.82
C ASP A 142 -3.70 -10.09 2.52
N LYS A 143 -4.71 -9.21 2.58
CA LYS A 143 -4.59 -7.79 2.26
C LYS A 143 -4.50 -6.87 3.49
N PRO A 144 -3.82 -5.70 3.40
CA PRO A 144 -3.73 -4.73 4.49
C PRO A 144 -5.08 -4.14 4.92
N LEU A 145 -5.95 -3.84 3.96
CA LEU A 145 -7.37 -3.60 4.19
C LEU A 145 -8.10 -4.93 3.99
N ARG A 146 -8.70 -5.45 5.06
CA ARG A 146 -9.39 -6.75 5.02
C ARG A 146 -10.66 -6.72 4.17
N CYS A 147 -11.27 -5.56 3.97
CA CYS A 147 -12.49 -5.41 3.19
C CYS A 147 -12.25 -4.55 1.95
N GLU A 148 -12.73 -5.04 0.82
CA GLU A 148 -12.77 -4.35 -0.47
C GLU A 148 -14.18 -4.42 -1.05
N CYS A 149 -14.57 -3.47 -1.89
CA CYS A 149 -15.77 -3.63 -2.69
C CYS A 149 -15.54 -4.68 -3.78
N LEU A 150 -16.60 -5.43 -4.12
CA LEU A 150 -16.60 -6.24 -5.34
C LEU A 150 -16.43 -5.32 -6.56
N LYS A 151 -15.68 -5.75 -7.60
CA LYS A 151 -15.53 -4.94 -8.82
C LYS A 151 -16.91 -4.64 -9.42
N GLY A 152 -17.11 -3.40 -9.88
CA GLY A 152 -18.43 -2.86 -10.26
C GLY A 152 -19.22 -2.24 -9.10
N PHE A 153 -18.67 -2.22 -7.89
CA PHE A 153 -19.25 -1.58 -6.70
C PHE A 153 -18.24 -0.63 -6.04
N ALA A 154 -18.73 0.43 -5.41
CA ALA A 154 -17.96 1.44 -4.69
C ALA A 154 -18.56 1.69 -3.28
N PRO A 155 -17.76 2.16 -2.30
CA PRO A 155 -18.24 2.40 -0.93
C PRO A 155 -19.52 3.24 -0.84
N LYS A 156 -20.53 2.80 -0.07
CA LYS A 156 -21.73 3.63 0.20
C LYS A 156 -21.39 4.86 1.06
N SER A 157 -20.20 4.91 1.68
CA SER A 157 -19.73 6.03 2.49
C SER A 157 -18.20 5.99 2.68
N GLN A 158 -17.46 6.82 1.92
CA GLN A 158 -15.99 6.84 1.93
C GLN A 158 -15.40 7.05 3.35
N ASN A 159 -15.81 8.11 4.07
CA ASN A 159 -15.29 8.39 5.43
C ASN A 159 -15.58 7.25 6.44
N GLY A 160 -16.53 6.37 6.14
CA GLY A 160 -16.78 5.16 6.91
C GLY A 160 -15.68 4.13 6.63
N TRP A 161 -15.43 3.84 5.36
CA TRP A 161 -14.38 2.94 4.90
C TRP A 161 -12.98 3.41 5.32
N ASP A 162 -12.69 4.71 5.27
CA ASP A 162 -11.43 5.30 5.75
C ASP A 162 -11.23 5.10 7.27
N ALA A 163 -12.33 5.17 8.04
CA ALA A 163 -12.39 4.87 9.47
C ALA A 163 -12.58 3.38 9.79
N GLN A 164 -12.50 2.51 8.78
CA GLN A 164 -12.67 1.05 8.89
C GLN A 164 -14.06 0.60 9.38
N ASP A 165 -15.09 1.37 9.08
CA ASP A 165 -16.51 1.03 9.20
C ASP A 165 -17.10 0.62 7.84
N TRP A 166 -16.88 -0.64 7.47
CA TRP A 166 -17.37 -1.23 6.23
C TRP A 166 -18.85 -1.60 6.27
N SER A 167 -19.55 -1.41 7.39
CA SER A 167 -20.94 -1.88 7.58
C SER A 167 -21.96 -1.29 6.60
N SER A 168 -21.68 -0.09 6.07
CA SER A 168 -22.48 0.52 4.99
C SER A 168 -22.38 -0.25 3.66
N GLY A 169 -21.32 -1.07 3.50
CA GLY A 169 -21.04 -1.84 2.30
C GLY A 169 -20.75 -0.99 1.08
N CYS A 170 -21.08 -1.54 -0.08
CA CYS A 170 -20.84 -0.96 -1.39
C CYS A 170 -22.14 -0.89 -2.21
N ALA A 171 -22.31 0.19 -2.97
CA ALA A 171 -23.35 0.33 -3.98
C ALA A 171 -22.76 0.08 -5.37
N ARG A 172 -23.58 -0.40 -6.30
CA ARG A 172 -23.17 -0.65 -7.68
C ARG A 172 -22.86 0.67 -8.41
N ILE A 173 -21.78 0.72 -9.20
CA ILE A 173 -21.29 1.94 -9.84
C ILE A 173 -22.17 2.35 -11.04
N ARG A 174 -22.67 1.38 -11.81
CA ARG A 174 -23.64 1.57 -12.90
C ARG A 174 -24.83 0.61 -12.74
N PRO A 175 -26.07 1.00 -13.11
CA PRO A 175 -27.19 0.07 -13.14
C PRO A 175 -26.99 -1.04 -14.17
N LEU A 176 -27.70 -2.17 -13.99
CA LEU A 176 -27.72 -3.29 -14.92
C LEU A 176 -28.52 -2.95 -16.20
N ASN A 177 -28.08 -3.46 -17.35
CA ASN A 177 -28.76 -3.29 -18.62
C ASN A 177 -29.45 -4.61 -19.02
N CYS A 178 -30.59 -4.86 -18.38
CA CYS A 178 -31.29 -6.15 -18.43
C CYS A 178 -31.92 -6.50 -19.80
N GLU A 179 -31.95 -5.57 -20.77
CA GLU A 179 -32.48 -5.82 -22.11
C GLU A 179 -31.42 -6.42 -23.05
N SER A 180 -30.19 -5.89 -23.02
CA SER A 180 -29.01 -6.50 -23.63
C SER A 180 -27.72 -5.87 -23.09
N GLY A 181 -26.65 -6.66 -22.97
CA GLY A 181 -25.34 -6.13 -22.53
C GLY A 181 -25.09 -6.16 -21.02
N ASP A 182 -25.70 -7.08 -20.28
CA ASP A 182 -25.15 -7.57 -19.01
C ASP A 182 -24.27 -8.81 -19.23
N GLY A 183 -23.34 -9.06 -18.32
CA GLY A 183 -22.55 -10.30 -18.25
C GLY A 183 -22.17 -10.62 -16.80
N PHE A 184 -21.12 -11.42 -16.60
CA PHE A 184 -20.66 -11.83 -15.26
C PHE A 184 -19.16 -11.78 -15.09
N LEU A 185 -18.73 -11.38 -13.89
CA LEU A 185 -17.36 -11.50 -13.41
C LEU A 185 -17.23 -12.77 -12.55
N GLU A 186 -16.27 -13.62 -12.86
CA GLU A 186 -15.92 -14.79 -12.05
C GLU A 186 -15.04 -14.39 -10.86
N VAL A 187 -15.54 -14.55 -9.64
CA VAL A 187 -14.78 -14.39 -8.40
C VAL A 187 -14.51 -15.78 -7.80
N LYS A 188 -13.23 -16.07 -7.51
CA LYS A 188 -12.73 -17.42 -7.24
C LYS A 188 -12.51 -17.67 -5.75
N ARG A 189 -12.60 -18.94 -5.33
CA ARG A 189 -12.31 -19.44 -3.97
C ARG A 189 -13.10 -18.72 -2.86
N VAL A 190 -14.40 -18.49 -3.05
CA VAL A 190 -15.21 -17.70 -2.10
C VAL A 190 -16.00 -18.57 -1.10
N LYS A 191 -16.14 -18.07 0.13
CA LYS A 191 -17.31 -18.36 0.96
C LYS A 191 -18.53 -17.75 0.25
N TYR A 192 -19.51 -18.56 -0.13
CA TYR A 192 -20.73 -18.05 -0.76
C TYR A 192 -21.50 -17.10 0.17
N PRO A 193 -22.25 -16.12 -0.37
CA PRO A 193 -23.10 -15.21 0.41
C PRO A 193 -24.09 -15.94 1.32
N ASN A 194 -24.78 -15.18 2.17
CA ASN A 194 -25.94 -15.67 2.91
C ASN A 194 -27.10 -16.06 1.96
N MET A 195 -28.06 -16.84 2.48
CA MET A 195 -29.23 -17.33 1.74
C MET A 195 -30.52 -16.59 2.12
N LEU A 196 -30.49 -15.25 2.15
CA LEU A 196 -31.70 -14.46 2.40
C LEU A 196 -32.58 -14.33 1.14
N GLU A 197 -31.97 -14.00 0.01
CA GLU A 197 -32.67 -13.76 -1.27
C GLU A 197 -32.04 -14.63 -2.36
N PHE A 198 -32.43 -15.91 -2.41
CA PHE A 198 -31.80 -16.91 -3.28
C PHE A 198 -32.81 -17.81 -4.02
N TRP A 199 -32.34 -18.55 -5.02
CA TRP A 199 -33.06 -19.65 -5.66
C TRP A 199 -32.11 -20.82 -5.95
N LEU A 200 -32.54 -22.04 -5.63
CA LEU A 200 -31.76 -23.27 -5.76
C LEU A 200 -32.46 -24.25 -6.71
N ASN A 201 -31.69 -24.89 -7.58
CA ASN A 201 -32.13 -26.07 -8.35
C ASN A 201 -30.94 -27.03 -8.53
N THR A 202 -31.04 -28.24 -8.00
CA THR A 202 -29.93 -29.19 -7.92
C THR A 202 -29.70 -30.01 -9.20
N SER A 203 -30.57 -29.88 -10.21
CA SER A 203 -30.52 -30.62 -11.48
C SER A 203 -30.02 -29.78 -12.67
N MET A 204 -30.06 -28.44 -12.56
CA MET A 204 -29.68 -27.50 -13.61
C MET A 204 -28.17 -27.39 -13.80
N SER A 205 -27.70 -27.22 -15.04
CA SER A 205 -26.29 -26.96 -15.35
C SER A 205 -25.87 -25.51 -15.10
N LEU A 206 -24.57 -25.24 -15.01
CA LEU A 206 -24.03 -23.89 -14.80
C LEU A 206 -24.38 -22.93 -15.97
N ASN A 207 -24.40 -23.43 -17.21
CA ASN A 207 -24.72 -22.63 -18.39
C ASN A 207 -26.22 -22.27 -18.45
N GLU A 208 -27.11 -23.20 -18.07
CA GLU A 208 -28.54 -22.91 -17.90
C GLU A 208 -28.76 -21.92 -16.74
N CYS A 209 -27.99 -22.04 -15.67
CA CYS A 209 -27.99 -21.10 -14.55
C CYS A 209 -27.65 -19.68 -15.00
N GLN A 210 -26.58 -19.51 -15.80
CA GLN A 210 -26.18 -18.24 -16.41
C GLN A 210 -27.30 -17.63 -17.27
N VAL A 211 -27.88 -18.43 -18.19
CA VAL A 211 -28.97 -17.98 -19.08
C VAL A 211 -30.23 -17.62 -18.29
N LYS A 212 -30.54 -18.37 -17.22
CA LYS A 212 -31.68 -18.08 -16.34
C LYS A 212 -31.44 -16.83 -15.50
N CYS A 213 -30.22 -16.61 -15.02
CA CYS A 213 -29.84 -15.41 -14.28
C CYS A 213 -29.97 -14.17 -15.18
N LEU A 214 -29.40 -14.17 -16.39
CA LEU A 214 -29.52 -13.06 -17.35
C LEU A 214 -30.98 -12.65 -17.60
N ARG A 215 -31.86 -13.64 -17.82
CA ARG A 215 -33.30 -13.45 -18.07
C ARG A 215 -34.08 -12.88 -16.88
N ASN A 216 -33.55 -12.94 -15.66
CA ASN A 216 -34.16 -12.32 -14.48
C ASN A 216 -33.34 -11.09 -14.08
N CYS A 217 -33.86 -9.88 -14.36
CA CYS A 217 -33.16 -8.62 -14.10
C CYS A 217 -32.68 -8.47 -12.64
N ASN A 218 -33.41 -9.04 -11.69
CA ASN A 218 -33.05 -8.98 -10.27
C ASN A 218 -31.86 -9.90 -9.91
N CYS A 219 -31.45 -10.83 -10.76
CA CYS A 219 -30.39 -11.79 -10.42
C CYS A 219 -29.02 -11.09 -10.28
N THR A 220 -28.49 -11.00 -9.06
CA THR A 220 -27.24 -10.31 -8.74
C THR A 220 -26.01 -11.19 -8.88
N ALA A 221 -26.13 -12.50 -8.64
CA ALA A 221 -25.06 -13.47 -8.85
C ALA A 221 -25.59 -14.90 -9.02
N TYR A 222 -24.75 -15.82 -9.54
CA TYR A 222 -25.01 -17.26 -9.54
C TYR A 222 -23.75 -18.11 -9.29
N ALA A 223 -23.94 -19.39 -8.93
CA ALA A 223 -22.89 -20.37 -8.70
C ALA A 223 -23.42 -21.82 -8.84
N ASN A 224 -22.52 -22.82 -8.78
CA ASN A 224 -22.93 -24.20 -8.51
C ASN A 224 -23.11 -24.39 -6.97
N PRO A 225 -24.23 -24.95 -6.48
CA PRO A 225 -24.38 -25.31 -5.08
C PRO A 225 -23.45 -26.46 -4.66
N TYR A 226 -23.15 -27.41 -5.56
CA TYR A 226 -22.27 -28.54 -5.28
C TYR A 226 -21.08 -28.59 -6.24
N VAL A 227 -19.90 -28.91 -5.69
CA VAL A 227 -18.62 -29.01 -6.43
C VAL A 227 -18.20 -30.46 -6.70
N ASP A 228 -19.02 -31.44 -6.32
CA ASP A 228 -18.77 -32.85 -6.63
C ASP A 228 -18.92 -33.14 -8.13
N ASN A 229 -18.17 -34.12 -8.62
CA ASN A 229 -18.27 -34.67 -9.99
C ASN A 229 -18.18 -33.63 -11.13
N GLY A 230 -17.47 -32.52 -10.90
CA GLY A 230 -17.24 -31.46 -11.91
C GLY A 230 -18.07 -30.19 -11.72
N GLY A 231 -18.97 -30.15 -10.73
CA GLY A 231 -19.83 -29.00 -10.44
C GLY A 231 -21.24 -29.18 -11.01
N ARG A 232 -22.25 -29.12 -10.14
CA ARG A 232 -23.66 -29.39 -10.52
C ARG A 232 -24.67 -28.55 -9.74
N GLY A 233 -25.83 -28.37 -10.35
CA GLY A 233 -26.90 -27.52 -9.86
C GLY A 233 -26.67 -26.03 -10.17
N CYS A 234 -27.70 -25.24 -9.89
CA CYS A 234 -27.75 -23.79 -10.01
C CYS A 234 -28.18 -23.19 -8.67
N LEU A 235 -27.41 -22.22 -8.19
CA LEU A 235 -27.75 -21.37 -7.05
C LEU A 235 -27.65 -19.91 -7.52
N MET A 236 -28.72 -19.14 -7.38
CA MET A 236 -28.79 -17.73 -7.77
C MET A 236 -29.12 -16.85 -6.56
N TRP A 237 -28.69 -15.59 -6.57
CA TRP A 237 -29.03 -14.54 -5.60
C TRP A 237 -29.74 -13.37 -6.28
N PHE A 238 -30.59 -12.65 -5.55
CA PHE A 238 -31.39 -11.53 -6.08
C PHE A 238 -31.24 -10.19 -5.34
N GLY A 239 -30.58 -10.21 -4.18
CA GLY A 239 -30.36 -9.03 -3.32
C GLY A 239 -28.90 -8.63 -3.18
N ASP A 240 -28.66 -7.75 -2.21
CA ASP A 240 -27.33 -7.32 -1.74
C ASP A 240 -26.52 -8.54 -1.24
N LEU A 241 -25.31 -8.75 -1.76
CA LEU A 241 -24.50 -9.94 -1.47
C LEU A 241 -23.73 -9.76 -0.16
N ILE A 242 -24.10 -10.48 0.90
CA ILE A 242 -23.56 -10.29 2.26
C ILE A 242 -22.73 -11.50 2.71
N ASP A 243 -21.68 -11.24 3.50
CA ASP A 243 -20.84 -12.25 4.18
C ASP A 243 -20.01 -13.14 3.24
N ILE A 244 -19.37 -12.51 2.24
CA ILE A 244 -18.38 -13.12 1.34
C ILE A 244 -16.95 -12.93 1.90
N ARG A 245 -16.16 -14.01 1.94
CA ARG A 245 -14.69 -13.96 2.06
C ARG A 245 -14.05 -14.70 0.90
N GLU A 246 -12.90 -14.24 0.44
CA GLU A 246 -12.00 -15.02 -0.42
C GLU A 246 -11.08 -15.88 0.47
N HIS A 247 -10.81 -17.10 0.01
CA HIS A 247 -9.87 -18.02 0.65
C HIS A 247 -8.51 -18.02 -0.05
N PRO A 248 -7.42 -18.35 0.68
CA PRO A 248 -6.11 -18.59 0.10
C PRO A 248 -6.13 -19.62 -1.05
N PRO A 249 -5.09 -19.63 -1.91
CA PRO A 249 -4.96 -20.62 -2.98
C PRO A 249 -5.07 -22.06 -2.46
N THR A 250 -6.12 -22.75 -2.91
CA THR A 250 -6.46 -24.13 -2.55
C THR A 250 -7.04 -24.83 -3.79
N ASP A 251 -7.02 -26.16 -3.82
CA ASP A 251 -7.54 -26.96 -4.93
C ASP A 251 -9.09 -26.95 -5.04
N ILE A 252 -9.77 -26.32 -4.07
CA ILE A 252 -11.23 -26.25 -3.99
C ILE A 252 -11.75 -25.20 -4.97
N LYS A 253 -12.24 -25.65 -6.12
CA LYS A 253 -12.91 -24.81 -7.13
C LYS A 253 -14.29 -24.34 -6.65
N GLN A 254 -14.31 -23.27 -5.84
CA GLN A 254 -15.54 -22.66 -5.35
C GLN A 254 -15.67 -21.21 -5.82
N ASN A 255 -16.33 -21.01 -6.96
CA ASN A 255 -16.42 -19.72 -7.65
C ASN A 255 -17.86 -19.20 -7.67
N ILE A 256 -18.02 -17.88 -7.70
CA ILE A 256 -19.30 -17.17 -7.87
C ILE A 256 -19.20 -16.24 -9.08
N TYR A 257 -20.30 -16.11 -9.82
CA TYR A 257 -20.40 -15.31 -11.04
C TYR A 257 -21.31 -14.12 -10.77
N ILE A 258 -20.72 -12.94 -10.60
CA ILE A 258 -21.41 -11.71 -10.18
C ILE A 258 -21.84 -10.93 -11.41
N ARG A 259 -23.13 -10.59 -11.50
CA ARG A 259 -23.68 -9.88 -12.66
C ARG A 259 -23.19 -8.44 -12.67
N LEU A 260 -22.61 -8.01 -13.78
CA LEU A 260 -22.17 -6.63 -14.04
C LEU A 260 -22.68 -6.18 -15.43
N PRO A 261 -22.90 -4.87 -15.66
CA PRO A 261 -23.10 -4.36 -17.01
C PRO A 261 -21.82 -4.55 -17.83
N ALA A 262 -21.94 -4.81 -19.14
CA ALA A 262 -20.79 -5.12 -20.00
C ALA A 262 -19.71 -4.03 -20.01
N SER A 263 -20.09 -2.77 -19.79
CA SER A 263 -19.15 -1.65 -19.64
C SER A 263 -18.29 -1.66 -18.37
N GLU A 264 -18.43 -2.66 -17.51
CA GLU A 264 -17.57 -2.92 -16.34
C GLU A 264 -16.86 -4.29 -16.42
N LEU A 265 -17.15 -5.06 -17.47
CA LEU A 265 -16.50 -6.34 -17.79
C LEU A 265 -15.39 -6.18 -18.83
N ASP A 266 -15.41 -5.09 -19.59
CA ASP A 266 -14.32 -4.66 -20.45
C ASP A 266 -13.10 -4.22 -19.58
N PRO A 267 -11.88 -4.76 -19.80
CA PRO A 267 -10.70 -4.39 -19.00
C PRO A 267 -10.29 -2.92 -19.09
N ASN A 268 -10.79 -2.17 -20.08
CA ASN A 268 -10.28 -0.83 -20.41
C ASN A 268 -10.83 0.31 -19.53
N THR A 269 -11.84 0.09 -18.68
CA THR A 269 -12.53 1.17 -17.94
C THR A 269 -11.95 1.54 -16.57
N ASP A 270 -10.98 0.79 -16.04
CA ASP A 270 -10.54 0.93 -14.64
C ASP A 270 -9.53 2.09 -14.41
N LEU A 271 -9.07 2.79 -15.45
CA LEU A 271 -7.98 3.78 -15.37
C LEU A 271 -8.40 5.25 -15.16
N GLU A 272 -9.68 5.60 -15.29
CA GLU A 272 -10.12 7.01 -15.40
C GLU A 272 -10.68 7.67 -14.12
N LYS A 273 -10.62 7.01 -12.94
CA LYS A 273 -11.44 7.45 -11.78
C LYS A 273 -10.77 7.71 -10.42
N GLU A 274 -9.48 7.44 -10.21
CA GLU A 274 -8.87 7.64 -8.87
C GLU A 274 -8.30 9.05 -8.60
N GLU A 275 -8.16 9.94 -9.61
CA GLU A 275 -7.41 11.20 -9.42
C GLU A 275 -8.14 12.37 -8.73
N GLU A 276 -9.46 12.30 -8.49
CA GLU A 276 -10.26 13.52 -8.22
C GLU A 276 -10.55 13.83 -6.73
N MET A 277 -10.41 12.88 -5.80
CA MET A 277 -11.08 12.97 -4.48
C MET A 277 -10.24 13.47 -3.27
N ASP A 278 -8.98 13.90 -3.41
CA ASP A 278 -8.23 14.44 -2.25
C ASP A 278 -7.40 15.72 -2.51
N LYS A 279 -8.07 16.88 -2.44
CA LYS A 279 -7.45 18.20 -2.24
C LYS A 279 -8.39 19.22 -1.53
N LYS A 280 -8.49 19.19 -0.20
CA LYS A 280 -8.93 20.32 0.69
C LYS A 280 -8.91 19.87 2.17
N TRP A 281 -8.50 20.65 3.19
CA TRP A 281 -7.88 22.00 3.22
C TRP A 281 -7.00 22.17 4.52
N PRO A 282 -6.69 23.34 5.14
CA PRO A 282 -5.30 23.73 5.39
C PRO A 282 -4.88 23.89 6.87
N ARG A 283 -3.60 24.21 7.10
CA ARG A 283 -3.16 25.10 8.21
C ARG A 283 -2.06 26.09 7.78
N LYS A 284 -2.34 27.39 7.93
CA LYS A 284 -1.39 28.38 8.51
C LYS A 284 -1.57 28.30 10.05
N LEU A 285 -0.69 28.71 10.96
CA LEU A 285 0.23 29.87 11.05
C LEU A 285 1.54 29.43 11.78
N ILE A 286 2.74 29.91 11.36
CA ILE A 286 3.57 30.98 12.00
C ILE A 286 4.20 30.55 13.35
N LEU A 287 5.52 30.26 13.42
CA LEU A 287 6.68 31.13 13.80
C LEU A 287 6.67 31.51 15.31
N ILE A 288 7.77 31.70 16.07
CA ILE A 288 9.24 31.78 15.84
C ILE A 288 9.91 31.32 17.18
N SER A 289 11.15 30.82 17.36
CA SER A 289 12.50 31.07 16.78
C SER A 289 13.29 29.72 16.77
N ALA A 290 14.62 29.57 16.93
CA ALA A 290 15.84 30.10 16.26
C ALA A 290 16.93 28.99 16.37
N GLY A 291 17.97 28.89 15.54
CA GLY A 291 18.43 29.71 14.41
C GLY A 291 19.66 29.08 13.73
N SER A 292 20.36 29.86 12.89
CA SER A 292 21.71 29.57 12.34
C SER A 292 22.01 28.13 11.89
N GLY A 293 21.62 27.77 10.65
CA GLY A 293 22.09 26.55 9.99
C GLY A 293 21.49 26.25 8.61
N ILE A 294 20.26 26.72 8.36
CA ILE A 294 19.44 26.29 7.20
C ILE A 294 19.70 27.10 5.92
N LEU A 295 20.31 28.28 6.00
CA LEU A 295 20.30 29.25 4.88
C LEU A 295 21.03 28.79 3.61
N VAL A 296 22.04 27.90 3.73
CA VAL A 296 22.79 27.37 2.58
C VAL A 296 22.08 26.17 1.96
N SER A 297 21.47 25.28 2.76
CA SER A 297 20.72 24.13 2.23
C SER A 297 19.38 24.55 1.61
N ALA A 298 18.74 25.61 2.13
CA ALA A 298 17.51 26.16 1.58
C ALA A 298 17.67 26.69 0.14
N LEU A 299 18.78 27.38 -0.17
CA LEU A 299 19.02 27.91 -1.51
C LEU A 299 19.36 26.81 -2.54
N VAL A 300 20.13 25.79 -2.14
CA VAL A 300 20.47 24.65 -3.01
C VAL A 300 19.24 23.77 -3.26
N ASN A 301 18.54 23.35 -2.20
CA ASN A 301 17.39 22.45 -2.35
C ASN A 301 16.16 23.16 -2.93
N GLY A 302 15.95 24.44 -2.64
CA GLY A 302 14.89 25.25 -3.25
C GLY A 302 15.04 25.41 -4.75
N ALA A 303 16.28 25.59 -5.24
CA ALA A 303 16.56 25.62 -6.68
C ALA A 303 16.30 24.26 -7.34
N ILE A 304 16.77 23.16 -6.73
CA ILE A 304 16.61 21.80 -7.29
C ILE A 304 15.13 21.40 -7.40
N LEU A 305 14.29 21.73 -6.42
CA LEU A 305 12.86 21.41 -6.41
C LEU A 305 12.01 22.27 -7.36
N LEU A 306 12.51 23.42 -7.82
CA LEU A 306 11.85 24.28 -8.82
C LEU A 306 12.23 23.94 -10.28
N MET A 307 13.34 23.24 -10.52
CA MET A 307 13.81 22.90 -11.88
C MET A 307 13.03 21.76 -12.54
N THR A 308 12.39 20.86 -11.78
CA THR A 308 12.09 19.48 -12.25
C THR A 308 10.70 19.25 -12.87
N LYS A 309 9.82 20.26 -12.99
CA LYS A 309 8.46 20.08 -13.56
C LYS A 309 8.06 21.05 -14.69
N ARG A 310 9.01 21.46 -15.55
CA ARG A 310 8.74 22.16 -16.83
C ARG A 310 9.60 21.60 -17.96
N MET A 311 8.98 20.82 -18.86
CA MET A 311 9.63 20.28 -20.05
C MET A 311 9.67 21.31 -21.18
N ARG A 312 10.56 21.09 -22.14
CA ARG A 312 11.08 22.07 -23.10
C ARG A 312 11.10 21.43 -24.50
N PRO A 313 10.91 22.18 -25.59
CA PRO A 313 10.65 21.57 -26.90
C PRO A 313 11.81 20.70 -27.38
N GLU A 314 13.06 21.10 -27.13
CA GLU A 314 14.25 20.34 -27.53
C GLU A 314 14.44 19.06 -26.69
N TYR A 315 13.95 19.06 -25.45
CA TYR A 315 13.98 17.88 -24.57
C TYR A 315 12.85 16.90 -24.90
N ALA A 316 11.68 17.40 -25.33
CA ALA A 316 10.56 16.58 -25.77
C ALA A 316 10.87 15.81 -27.07
N ILE A 317 11.46 16.49 -28.05
CA ILE A 317 11.71 15.93 -29.39
C ILE A 317 12.99 15.07 -29.41
N ASP A 318 14.13 15.65 -29.02
CA ASP A 318 15.45 15.00 -29.17
C ASP A 318 16.00 14.39 -27.86
N GLY A 319 15.40 14.73 -26.70
CA GLY A 319 15.91 14.32 -25.40
C GLY A 319 17.26 14.96 -25.02
N LYS A 320 17.63 16.09 -25.64
CA LYS A 320 18.86 16.84 -25.36
C LYS A 320 18.65 17.88 -24.28
N TYR A 321 19.68 18.10 -23.46
CA TYR A 321 19.71 19.11 -22.40
C TYR A 321 20.78 20.17 -22.73
N SER A 322 20.54 21.45 -22.41
CA SER A 322 21.51 22.53 -22.61
C SER A 322 21.48 23.53 -21.46
N VAL A 323 22.55 24.30 -21.23
CA VAL A 323 22.57 25.33 -20.18
C VAL A 323 21.53 26.45 -20.42
N LYS A 324 21.17 26.72 -21.69
CA LYS A 324 20.08 27.65 -22.06
C LYS A 324 18.67 27.08 -21.83
N SER A 325 18.55 25.78 -21.57
CA SER A 325 17.32 25.15 -21.12
C SER A 325 16.98 25.61 -19.69
N ASP A 326 18.00 25.75 -18.83
CA ASP A 326 18.00 26.45 -17.52
C ASP A 326 17.13 27.71 -17.51
N ILE A 327 17.38 28.52 -18.52
CA ILE A 327 16.93 29.90 -18.62
C ILE A 327 15.49 29.97 -19.10
N PHE A 328 15.06 29.05 -19.98
CA PHE A 328 13.64 28.95 -20.35
C PHE A 328 12.76 28.70 -19.13
N SER A 329 13.11 27.74 -18.26
CA SER A 329 12.32 27.44 -17.06
C SER A 329 12.27 28.62 -16.09
N LEU A 330 13.41 29.31 -15.88
CA LEU A 330 13.46 30.55 -15.09
C LEU A 330 12.56 31.65 -15.67
N GLY A 331 12.55 31.81 -17.00
CA GLY A 331 11.67 32.76 -17.70
C GLY A 331 10.19 32.52 -17.43
N VAL A 332 9.74 31.26 -17.48
CA VAL A 332 8.34 30.92 -17.13
C VAL A 332 8.05 31.24 -15.65
N VAL A 333 8.98 30.97 -14.74
CA VAL A 333 8.83 31.29 -13.30
C VAL A 333 8.70 32.80 -13.08
N LEU A 334 9.53 33.63 -13.74
CA LEU A 334 9.45 35.10 -13.64
C LEU A 334 8.07 35.63 -14.08
N LEU A 335 7.53 35.11 -15.20
CA LEU A 335 6.24 35.54 -15.74
C LEU A 335 5.05 35.10 -14.86
N GLU A 336 5.12 33.94 -14.21
CA GLU A 336 4.11 33.50 -13.23
C GLU A 336 4.17 34.29 -11.92
N ILE A 337 5.36 34.70 -11.47
CA ILE A 337 5.51 35.50 -10.24
C ILE A 337 4.87 36.88 -10.42
N VAL A 338 5.11 37.54 -11.56
CA VAL A 338 4.53 38.87 -11.81
C VAL A 338 3.02 38.81 -12.06
N SER A 339 2.50 37.72 -12.62
CA SER A 339 1.07 37.59 -12.95
C SER A 339 0.22 36.89 -11.89
N GLY A 340 0.81 36.44 -10.78
CA GLY A 340 0.16 35.64 -9.73
C GLY A 340 -0.35 34.25 -10.17
N LYS A 341 -0.44 34.02 -11.49
CA LYS A 341 -1.13 32.90 -12.15
C LYS A 341 -0.10 31.93 -12.72
N LYS A 342 -0.32 30.63 -12.51
CA LYS A 342 0.52 29.57 -13.09
C LYS A 342 0.19 29.38 -14.57
N ASN A 343 1.19 29.21 -15.44
CA ASN A 343 1.02 29.03 -16.88
C ASN A 343 0.12 27.83 -17.24
N ARG A 344 0.08 26.78 -16.39
CA ARG A 344 -0.82 25.62 -16.55
C ARG A 344 -2.27 25.86 -16.15
N ALA A 345 -2.54 26.91 -15.38
CA ALA A 345 -3.86 27.30 -14.88
C ALA A 345 -4.23 28.73 -15.34
N PHE A 346 -3.59 29.21 -16.41
CA PHE A 346 -3.94 30.45 -17.06
C PHE A 346 -5.09 30.17 -18.04
N ASP A 347 -6.22 30.80 -17.76
CA ASP A 347 -7.39 30.94 -18.63
C ASP A 347 -7.84 32.40 -18.51
N HIS A 348 -8.18 33.01 -19.63
CA HIS A 348 -8.63 34.39 -19.70
C HIS A 348 -9.84 34.45 -20.61
N CYS A 349 -10.96 35.01 -20.12
CA CYS A 349 -12.28 34.89 -20.74
C CYS A 349 -12.33 35.31 -22.22
N ASP A 350 -11.45 36.23 -22.62
CA ASP A 350 -11.45 36.89 -23.93
C ASP A 350 -10.26 36.50 -24.82
N ASN A 351 -9.42 35.52 -24.45
CA ASN A 351 -8.18 35.29 -25.21
C ASN A 351 -7.64 33.84 -25.18
N TYR A 352 -7.37 33.29 -26.36
CA TYR A 352 -7.11 31.87 -26.62
C TYR A 352 -5.71 31.34 -26.23
N TYR A 353 -4.91 32.11 -25.49
CA TYR A 353 -3.46 31.92 -25.37
C TYR A 353 -2.98 31.50 -23.97
N SER A 354 -1.88 30.73 -23.92
CA SER A 354 -1.14 30.46 -22.68
C SER A 354 -0.57 31.74 -22.06
N LEU A 355 -0.17 31.71 -20.78
CA LEU A 355 0.44 32.88 -20.10
C LEU A 355 1.62 33.45 -20.90
N LEU A 356 2.44 32.59 -21.52
CA LEU A 356 3.57 33.02 -22.36
C LEU A 356 3.11 33.74 -23.64
N GLY A 357 2.03 33.25 -24.28
CA GLY A 357 1.45 33.89 -25.46
C GLY A 357 0.74 35.20 -25.12
N HIS A 358 0.01 35.25 -24.02
CA HIS A 358 -0.69 36.45 -23.54
C HIS A 358 0.29 37.54 -23.09
N ALA A 359 1.33 37.20 -22.33
CA ALA A 359 2.41 38.13 -21.97
C ALA A 359 3.13 38.70 -23.22
N TRP A 360 3.28 37.90 -24.28
CA TRP A 360 3.84 38.33 -25.55
C TRP A 360 2.92 39.24 -26.37
N LEU A 361 1.60 39.03 -26.31
CA LEU A 361 0.60 39.94 -26.88
C LEU A 361 0.60 41.29 -26.15
N LEU A 362 0.49 41.29 -24.81
CA LEU A 362 0.56 42.52 -24.01
C LEU A 362 1.90 43.27 -24.18
N TRP A 363 3.02 42.57 -24.43
CA TRP A 363 4.28 43.20 -24.81
C TRP A 363 4.21 43.91 -26.17
N LYS A 364 3.66 43.25 -27.20
CA LYS A 364 3.49 43.83 -28.54
C LYS A 364 2.56 45.05 -28.53
N GLU A 365 1.51 45.00 -27.72
CA GLU A 365 0.54 46.09 -27.55
C GLU A 365 1.01 47.20 -26.60
N ASN A 366 2.21 47.06 -25.99
CA ASN A 366 2.75 47.97 -24.98
C ASN A 366 1.88 48.10 -23.70
N ARG A 367 1.04 47.09 -23.44
CA ARG A 367 0.07 46.96 -22.34
C ARG A 367 0.58 46.09 -21.19
N ILE A 368 1.89 45.84 -21.11
CA ILE A 368 2.46 44.75 -20.29
C ILE A 368 2.27 44.88 -18.76
N LEU A 369 1.83 46.04 -18.25
CA LEU A 369 1.41 46.18 -16.86
C LEU A 369 0.09 45.45 -16.56
N GLU A 370 -0.77 45.23 -17.56
CA GLU A 370 -2.02 44.45 -17.40
C GLU A 370 -1.75 42.96 -17.15
N LEU A 371 -0.49 42.52 -17.26
CA LEU A 371 -0.06 41.18 -16.81
C LEU A 371 0.12 41.11 -15.29
N MET A 372 0.21 42.24 -14.58
CA MET A 372 0.54 42.31 -13.15
C MET A 372 -0.66 41.89 -12.28
N ASP A 373 -0.39 41.11 -11.23
CA ASP A 373 -1.41 40.75 -10.23
C ASP A 373 -1.83 41.98 -9.38
N GLU A 374 -3.13 42.12 -9.08
CA GLU A 374 -3.66 43.26 -8.31
C GLU A 374 -3.01 43.40 -6.92
N CYS A 375 -2.56 42.29 -6.31
CA CYS A 375 -1.87 42.32 -5.00
C CYS A 375 -0.48 42.98 -5.03
N LEU A 376 0.10 43.26 -6.21
CA LEU A 376 1.42 43.89 -6.35
C LEU A 376 1.35 45.43 -6.43
N ASN A 377 0.15 45.99 -6.62
CA ASN A 377 -0.04 47.39 -7.03
C ASN A 377 0.47 48.42 -6.00
N ASP A 378 0.39 48.10 -4.70
CA ASP A 378 0.77 49.00 -3.60
C ASP A 378 2.24 48.87 -3.15
N THR A 379 3.04 47.95 -3.72
CA THR A 379 4.33 47.53 -3.12
C THR A 379 5.56 47.50 -4.04
N PHE A 380 5.43 47.72 -5.35
CA PHE A 380 6.55 47.60 -6.29
C PHE A 380 6.74 48.81 -7.20
N ILE A 381 7.99 49.00 -7.67
CA ILE A 381 8.34 50.07 -8.61
C ILE A 381 8.01 49.61 -10.05
N GLU A 382 7.15 50.35 -10.74
CA GLU A 382 6.64 50.04 -12.08
C GLU A 382 7.73 49.69 -13.12
N SER A 383 8.88 50.38 -13.06
CA SER A 383 10.02 50.15 -13.95
C SER A 383 10.71 48.80 -13.70
N GLU A 384 10.74 48.33 -12.45
CA GLU A 384 11.28 47.02 -12.10
C GLU A 384 10.36 45.88 -12.54
N VAL A 385 9.04 46.07 -12.40
CA VAL A 385 8.05 45.11 -12.90
C VAL A 385 8.20 44.96 -14.41
N LYS A 386 8.22 46.08 -15.16
CA LYS A 386 8.47 46.08 -16.62
C LYS A 386 9.79 45.39 -16.99
N ARG A 387 10.87 45.65 -16.25
CA ARG A 387 12.17 44.97 -16.40
C ARG A 387 12.06 43.46 -16.21
N CYS A 388 11.42 43.00 -15.14
CA CYS A 388 11.24 41.58 -14.84
C CYS A 388 10.44 40.84 -15.92
N ILE A 389 9.35 41.43 -16.43
CA ILE A 389 8.56 40.79 -17.50
C ILE A 389 9.35 40.76 -18.82
N GLN A 390 10.07 41.83 -19.18
CA GLN A 390 10.93 41.85 -20.38
C GLN A 390 12.04 40.80 -20.30
N VAL A 391 12.70 40.64 -19.14
CA VAL A 391 13.69 39.58 -18.92
C VAL A 391 13.03 38.19 -18.98
N GLY A 392 11.84 38.02 -18.41
CA GLY A 392 11.06 36.77 -18.53
C GLY A 392 10.81 36.38 -19.99
N LEU A 393 10.35 37.32 -20.83
CA LEU A 393 10.15 37.13 -22.27
C LEU A 393 11.46 36.84 -23.02
N LEU A 394 12.56 37.52 -22.69
CA LEU A 394 13.89 37.24 -23.25
C LEU A 394 14.40 35.83 -22.91
N CYS A 395 13.93 35.24 -21.82
CA CYS A 395 14.29 33.91 -21.37
C CYS A 395 13.45 32.80 -22.05
N VAL A 396 12.18 33.04 -22.36
CA VAL A 396 11.26 32.05 -22.97
C VAL A 396 11.24 32.03 -24.51
N GLN A 397 12.18 32.71 -25.18
CA GLN A 397 12.23 32.80 -26.65
C GLN A 397 12.25 31.44 -27.35
N LYS A 398 11.63 31.37 -28.53
CA LYS A 398 11.37 30.15 -29.31
C LYS A 398 12.61 29.31 -29.56
N PHE A 399 13.65 29.90 -30.14
CA PHE A 399 14.93 29.21 -30.39
C PHE A 399 15.88 29.33 -29.20
N ALA A 400 16.51 28.23 -28.81
CA ALA A 400 17.49 28.22 -27.71
C ALA A 400 18.65 29.20 -27.95
N GLU A 401 19.06 29.40 -29.20
CA GLU A 401 20.13 30.32 -29.58
C GLU A 401 19.84 31.78 -29.18
N ASP A 402 18.58 32.22 -29.29
CA ASP A 402 18.13 33.58 -28.95
C ASP A 402 17.96 33.83 -27.45
N ARG A 403 17.74 32.76 -26.65
CA ARG A 403 17.64 32.86 -25.19
C ARG A 403 18.94 33.41 -24.63
N GLN A 404 18.85 34.25 -23.61
CA GLN A 404 20.02 34.86 -22.97
C GLN A 404 20.88 33.82 -22.24
N VAL A 405 22.06 34.20 -21.74
CA VAL A 405 22.88 33.35 -20.84
C VAL A 405 22.70 33.77 -19.38
N MET A 406 22.88 32.84 -18.43
CA MET A 406 22.43 33.05 -17.05
C MET A 406 23.13 34.23 -16.35
N SER A 407 24.40 34.47 -16.66
CA SER A 407 25.14 35.66 -16.22
C SER A 407 24.52 36.96 -16.72
N SER A 408 24.06 37.00 -17.98
CA SER A 408 23.31 38.14 -18.52
C SER A 408 21.95 38.30 -17.85
N VAL A 409 21.23 37.21 -17.56
CA VAL A 409 19.94 37.25 -16.87
C VAL A 409 20.08 37.85 -15.46
N ILE A 410 21.07 37.38 -14.69
CA ILE A 410 21.38 37.92 -13.35
C ILE A 410 21.77 39.40 -13.45
N PHE A 411 22.62 39.78 -14.39
CA PHE A 411 23.03 41.18 -14.60
C PHE A 411 21.85 42.09 -14.99
N MET A 412 20.97 41.63 -15.87
CA MET A 412 19.78 42.38 -16.33
C MET A 412 18.71 42.54 -15.25
N LEU A 413 18.61 41.60 -14.28
CA LEU A 413 17.70 41.73 -13.14
C LEU A 413 18.30 42.59 -12.02
N GLY A 414 19.61 42.50 -11.77
CA GLY A 414 20.28 43.15 -10.64
C GLY A 414 20.89 44.53 -10.91
N THR A 415 20.73 45.10 -12.11
CA THR A 415 21.35 46.39 -12.49
C THR A 415 20.29 47.39 -12.97
N ASP A 416 20.11 48.48 -12.23
CA ASP A 416 19.21 49.57 -12.62
C ASP A 416 19.81 50.37 -13.79
N GLY A 417 18.99 50.63 -14.81
CA GLY A 417 19.42 51.33 -16.04
C GLY A 417 20.06 50.47 -17.13
N ALA A 418 20.12 49.13 -16.98
CA ALA A 418 20.60 48.25 -18.05
C ALA A 418 19.69 48.29 -19.29
N ILE A 419 20.25 48.60 -20.47
CA ILE A 419 19.52 48.64 -21.74
C ILE A 419 19.19 47.22 -22.19
N LEU A 420 17.94 46.80 -21.99
CA LEU A 420 17.47 45.45 -22.36
C LEU A 420 17.16 45.35 -23.87
N PRO A 421 17.59 44.27 -24.56
CA PRO A 421 17.17 43.99 -25.94
C PRO A 421 15.67 43.67 -26.02
N LYS A 422 15.03 43.95 -27.16
CA LYS A 422 13.65 43.54 -27.39
C LYS A 422 13.57 42.01 -27.57
N PRO A 423 12.73 41.29 -26.80
CA PRO A 423 12.53 39.85 -26.99
C PRO A 423 11.87 39.54 -28.33
N LYS A 424 12.18 38.36 -28.87
CA LYS A 424 11.49 37.72 -30.00
C LYS A 424 10.35 36.82 -29.49
N GLU A 425 9.66 36.17 -30.43
CA GLU A 425 8.55 35.25 -30.16
C GLU A 425 8.93 34.15 -29.14
N PRO A 426 8.06 33.83 -28.16
CA PRO A 426 8.28 32.75 -27.20
C PRO A 426 8.07 31.36 -27.81
N GLY A 427 8.56 30.33 -27.12
CA GLY A 427 8.17 28.95 -27.41
C GLY A 427 6.69 28.70 -27.09
N PHE A 428 6.03 27.85 -27.89
CA PHE A 428 4.64 27.39 -27.69
C PHE A 428 3.54 28.48 -27.82
N PHE A 429 3.59 29.27 -28.89
CA PHE A 429 2.50 30.17 -29.29
C PHE A 429 1.45 29.40 -30.13
N THR A 430 0.37 28.94 -29.49
CA THR A 430 -0.75 28.20 -30.10
C THR A 430 -2.08 28.48 -29.37
N GLU A 431 -3.18 28.57 -30.12
CA GLU A 431 -4.54 28.85 -29.61
C GLU A 431 -5.28 27.59 -29.11
N ARG A 432 -6.26 27.77 -28.21
CA ARG A 432 -7.20 26.73 -27.74
C ARG A 432 -8.57 26.86 -28.41
N SER A 433 -9.26 25.73 -28.61
CA SER A 433 -10.68 25.68 -29.01
C SER A 433 -11.61 25.49 -27.80
N CYS A 434 -12.80 26.07 -27.85
CA CYS A 434 -13.77 26.11 -26.74
C CYS A 434 -14.91 25.07 -26.91
N SER A 435 -15.49 24.61 -25.81
CA SER A 435 -16.80 23.95 -25.75
C SER A 435 -17.72 24.70 -24.79
N THR A 436 -18.99 24.86 -25.16
CA THR A 436 -19.92 25.84 -24.57
C THR A 436 -20.79 25.28 -23.46
N SER A 437 -20.78 25.96 -22.29
CA SER A 437 -22.01 26.38 -21.59
C SER A 437 -21.69 27.31 -20.40
N CYS A 438 -22.12 28.58 -20.46
CA CYS A 438 -22.20 29.45 -19.28
C CYS A 438 -23.14 30.64 -19.53
N MET A 439 -24.34 30.61 -18.93
CA MET A 439 -25.17 31.79 -18.65
C MET A 439 -26.13 31.46 -17.49
N PHE A 440 -26.10 32.25 -16.41
CA PHE A 440 -27.15 33.21 -16.03
C PHE A 440 -26.82 33.84 -14.65
N LEU A 441 -27.45 34.97 -14.35
CA LEU A 441 -27.10 35.88 -13.25
C LEU A 441 -28.29 36.14 -12.30
N GLU A 442 -27.93 36.54 -11.07
CA GLU A 442 -28.70 37.36 -10.11
C GLU A 442 -30.05 36.85 -9.55
N MET A 443 -30.20 36.97 -8.22
CA MET A 443 -30.98 38.05 -7.59
C MET A 443 -30.82 38.03 -6.05
N GLU A 444 -30.78 39.21 -5.42
CA GLU A 444 -30.80 39.36 -3.96
C GLU A 444 -32.23 39.59 -3.39
N HIS A 445 -32.35 39.44 -2.06
CA HIS A 445 -33.39 39.92 -1.11
C HIS A 445 -34.14 38.84 -0.30
N PHE A 446 -33.57 38.41 0.85
CA PHE A 446 -34.38 38.00 2.02
C PHE A 446 -33.69 38.13 3.40
N GLN A 447 -32.80 39.12 3.58
CA GLN A 447 -32.15 39.41 4.87
C GLN A 447 -32.97 40.41 5.71
N PHE A 448 -33.85 39.93 6.60
CA PHE A 448 -34.23 40.66 7.83
C PHE A 448 -34.98 39.80 8.87
N SER A 449 -35.79 38.82 8.46
CA SER A 449 -36.77 38.16 9.37
C SER A 449 -36.18 37.12 10.35
N ILE A 450 -34.92 36.70 10.18
CA ILE A 450 -34.33 35.57 10.95
C ILE A 450 -33.62 36.06 12.23
N LEU A 451 -33.23 37.33 12.31
CA LEU A 451 -32.41 37.84 13.41
C LEU A 451 -33.16 37.91 14.76
N CYS A 452 -34.48 38.16 14.73
CA CYS A 452 -35.28 38.31 15.95
C CYS A 452 -35.63 37.00 16.67
N THR A 453 -35.65 35.85 15.98
CA THR A 453 -35.97 34.56 16.62
C THR A 453 -34.78 33.95 17.37
N LEU A 454 -33.55 34.24 16.94
CA LEU A 454 -32.33 33.73 17.58
C LEU A 454 -32.05 34.36 18.96
N VAL A 455 -32.42 35.63 19.16
CA VAL A 455 -32.17 36.37 20.42
C VAL A 455 -33.04 35.89 21.59
N LEU A 456 -34.16 35.21 21.32
CA LEU A 456 -35.09 34.73 22.35
C LEU A 456 -34.79 33.30 22.86
N CYS A 457 -33.91 32.55 22.21
CA CYS A 457 -33.58 31.17 22.60
C CYS A 457 -32.37 31.04 23.54
N THR A 458 -31.58 32.09 23.73
CA THR A 458 -30.31 32.05 24.48
C THR A 458 -30.46 32.22 26.00
N SER A 459 -31.67 32.47 26.51
CA SER A 459 -31.94 32.82 27.91
C SER A 459 -32.30 31.63 28.83
N LEU A 460 -32.37 30.39 28.31
CA LEU A 460 -32.89 29.22 29.03
C LEU A 460 -31.97 27.98 29.02
N VAL A 461 -30.68 28.11 28.75
CA VAL A 461 -29.73 26.99 28.87
C VAL A 461 -28.55 27.33 29.80
N GLN A 462 -28.60 26.78 31.02
CA GLN A 462 -27.42 26.69 31.87
C GLN A 462 -26.52 25.55 31.37
N PHE A 463 -25.54 25.87 30.52
CA PHE A 463 -24.45 24.95 30.25
C PHE A 463 -23.49 24.92 31.44
N SER A 464 -23.32 23.75 32.04
CA SER A 464 -22.20 23.51 32.97
C SER A 464 -20.91 23.50 32.17
N VAL A 465 -20.08 24.54 32.35
CA VAL A 465 -18.75 24.59 31.75
C VAL A 465 -17.85 23.63 32.52
N GLY A 466 -17.47 22.52 31.89
CA GLY A 466 -16.52 21.57 32.47
C GLY A 466 -15.16 22.24 32.68
N VAL A 467 -14.61 22.09 33.88
CA VAL A 467 -13.28 22.61 34.23
C VAL A 467 -12.24 21.54 33.92
N ASP A 468 -11.13 21.93 33.30
CA ASP A 468 -10.01 21.07 32.93
C ASP A 468 -8.92 20.98 34.02
N THR A 469 -8.99 21.91 34.96
CA THR A 469 -8.00 22.20 36.00
C THR A 469 -8.57 22.07 37.41
N LEU A 470 -7.74 21.65 38.36
CA LEU A 470 -8.04 21.61 39.79
C LEU A 470 -6.89 22.25 40.57
N LEU A 471 -7.21 23.30 41.32
CA LEU A 471 -6.26 24.06 42.15
C LEU A 471 -6.03 23.34 43.49
N ALA A 472 -4.88 23.59 44.13
CA ALA A 472 -4.51 22.94 45.40
C ALA A 472 -5.47 23.20 46.58
N ASN A 473 -6.34 24.20 46.51
CA ASN A 473 -7.38 24.49 47.50
C ASN A 473 -8.77 23.89 47.15
N GLN A 474 -8.86 23.15 46.05
CA GLN A 474 -10.07 22.47 45.57
C GLN A 474 -9.94 20.96 45.75
N THR A 475 -11.09 20.27 45.75
CA THR A 475 -11.17 18.81 45.81
C THR A 475 -12.23 18.32 44.83
N LEU A 476 -11.98 17.20 44.16
CA LEU A 476 -12.97 16.52 43.31
C LEU A 476 -13.64 15.39 44.11
N VAL A 477 -14.96 15.38 44.21
CA VAL A 477 -15.73 14.33 44.92
C VAL A 477 -16.46 13.40 43.94
N ILE A 478 -16.98 12.27 44.44
CA ILE A 478 -17.84 11.37 43.66
C ILE A 478 -19.03 12.15 43.07
N GLY A 479 -19.27 12.01 41.77
CA GLY A 479 -20.30 12.74 41.02
C GLY A 479 -19.84 14.06 40.39
N GLN A 480 -18.60 14.49 40.64
CA GLN A 480 -17.93 15.55 39.88
C GLN A 480 -16.89 14.95 38.91
N THR A 481 -16.63 15.65 37.81
CA THR A 481 -15.60 15.29 36.83
C THR A 481 -14.75 16.49 36.43
N LEU A 482 -13.50 16.23 36.04
CA LEU A 482 -12.66 17.16 35.29
C LEU A 482 -12.70 16.75 33.81
N ILE A 483 -12.80 17.70 32.89
CA ILE A 483 -13.01 17.42 31.47
C ILE A 483 -11.97 18.20 30.65
N SER A 484 -11.31 17.54 29.71
CA SER A 484 -10.27 18.15 28.90
C SER A 484 -10.79 19.32 28.05
N GLN A 485 -9.90 20.25 27.66
CA GLN A 485 -10.27 21.52 27.03
C GLN A 485 -11.16 21.33 25.77
N SER A 486 -10.81 20.40 24.89
CA SER A 486 -11.59 20.03 23.68
C SER A 486 -12.68 18.98 23.95
N GLN A 487 -13.02 18.71 25.22
CA GLN A 487 -14.07 17.78 25.67
C GLN A 487 -13.86 16.32 25.23
N ILE A 488 -12.61 15.90 24.97
CA ILE A 488 -12.28 14.55 24.48
C ILE A 488 -12.24 13.53 25.62
N PHE A 489 -11.58 13.89 26.72
CA PHE A 489 -11.37 13.04 27.89
C PHE A 489 -12.06 13.60 29.12
N GLU A 490 -12.45 12.71 30.02
CA GLU A 490 -13.08 13.04 31.28
C GLU A 490 -12.48 12.16 32.39
N LEU A 491 -12.26 12.77 33.56
CA LEU A 491 -11.66 12.17 34.76
C LEU A 491 -12.66 12.25 35.91
N GLY A 492 -12.90 11.14 36.58
CA GLY A 492 -13.74 11.12 37.77
C GLY A 492 -13.79 9.76 38.47
N PHE A 493 -14.67 9.66 39.46
CA PHE A 493 -14.91 8.41 40.18
C PHE A 493 -15.97 7.56 39.48
N PHE A 494 -15.66 6.29 39.26
CA PHE A 494 -16.54 5.31 38.59
C PHE A 494 -16.53 3.96 39.32
N SER A 495 -17.49 3.08 38.98
CA SER A 495 -17.49 1.67 39.35
C SER A 495 -17.69 0.82 38.09
N PRO A 496 -16.78 -0.10 37.73
CA PRO A 496 -16.89 -0.89 36.51
C PRO A 496 -17.94 -2.02 36.62
N GLY A 497 -18.78 -2.15 35.59
CA GLY A 497 -19.69 -3.29 35.43
C GLY A 497 -20.66 -3.48 36.60
N LYS A 498 -20.48 -4.56 37.36
CA LYS A 498 -21.25 -4.96 38.56
C LYS A 498 -20.44 -4.78 39.85
N SER A 499 -19.29 -4.12 39.80
CA SER A 499 -18.44 -3.91 40.96
C SER A 499 -19.15 -3.07 42.02
N LYS A 500 -18.82 -3.34 43.29
CA LYS A 500 -19.17 -2.47 44.43
C LYS A 500 -18.03 -1.51 44.81
N ASN A 501 -16.88 -1.69 44.16
CA ASN A 501 -15.66 -0.94 44.42
C ASN A 501 -15.58 0.26 43.49
N TRP A 502 -15.28 1.43 44.06
CA TRP A 502 -15.06 2.65 43.30
C TRP A 502 -13.58 2.86 42.97
N PHE A 503 -13.33 3.51 41.85
CA PHE A 503 -12.02 3.84 41.33
C PHE A 503 -12.02 5.26 40.75
N LEU A 504 -10.88 5.95 40.81
CA LEU A 504 -10.63 7.15 40.02
C LEU A 504 -10.03 6.73 38.67
N GLY A 505 -10.59 7.19 37.57
CA GLY A 505 -10.08 6.88 36.24
C GLY A 505 -10.42 7.93 35.18
N ILE A 506 -9.79 7.78 34.02
CA ILE A 506 -9.99 8.61 32.84
C ILE A 506 -10.72 7.78 31.78
N TRP A 507 -11.70 8.36 31.10
CA TRP A 507 -12.41 7.76 29.96
C TRP A 507 -12.56 8.76 28.81
N TYR A 508 -12.93 8.26 27.63
CA TYR A 508 -13.36 9.10 26.53
C TYR A 508 -14.78 9.59 26.76
N LYS A 509 -15.02 10.90 26.68
CA LYS A 509 -16.32 11.50 27.02
C LYS A 509 -17.48 11.02 26.13
N SER A 510 -17.22 10.71 24.86
CA SER A 510 -18.24 10.11 23.97
C SER A 510 -18.47 8.61 24.23
N THR A 511 -17.56 7.92 24.93
CA THR A 511 -17.73 6.49 25.29
C THR A 511 -17.40 6.25 26.77
N PRO A 512 -18.22 6.72 27.73
CA PRO A 512 -17.89 6.66 29.16
C PRO A 512 -17.68 5.24 29.73
N GLY A 513 -18.20 4.21 29.06
CA GLY A 513 -17.93 2.80 29.39
C GLY A 513 -16.50 2.31 29.05
N VAL A 514 -15.67 3.15 28.43
CA VAL A 514 -14.29 2.83 28.03
C VAL A 514 -13.31 3.67 28.85
N CYS A 515 -12.96 3.15 30.02
CA CYS A 515 -11.88 3.66 30.84
C CYS A 515 -10.52 3.32 30.20
N VAL A 516 -9.57 4.26 30.25
CA VAL A 516 -8.25 4.16 29.60
C VAL A 516 -7.08 4.35 30.56
N TRP A 517 -7.35 4.76 31.81
CA TRP A 517 -6.37 4.89 32.88
C TRP A 517 -7.09 4.84 34.23
N VAL A 518 -6.50 4.16 35.23
CA VAL A 518 -7.07 3.97 36.58
C VAL A 518 -5.99 4.19 37.64
N ALA A 519 -6.21 5.15 38.55
CA ALA A 519 -5.23 5.51 39.58
C ALA A 519 -5.09 4.42 40.66
N ASN A 520 -6.17 4.18 41.42
CA ASN A 520 -6.17 3.33 42.60
C ASN A 520 -6.45 1.85 42.27
N ARG A 521 -5.98 1.33 41.13
CA ARG A 521 -6.33 -0.03 40.65
C ARG A 521 -5.96 -1.18 41.61
N ASN A 522 -5.00 -0.95 42.50
CA ASN A 522 -4.61 -1.90 43.57
C ASN A 522 -5.38 -1.68 44.89
N ASN A 523 -5.93 -0.48 45.10
CA ASN A 523 -6.53 -0.02 46.36
C ASN A 523 -7.98 0.42 46.12
N PRO A 524 -8.91 -0.52 45.89
CA PRO A 524 -10.32 -0.20 45.63
C PRO A 524 -10.98 0.56 46.78
N ILE A 525 -11.85 1.51 46.44
CA ILE A 525 -12.66 2.26 47.40
C ILE A 525 -13.92 1.44 47.72
N THR A 526 -14.03 0.88 48.92
CA THR A 526 -15.15 -0.02 49.31
C THR A 526 -16.37 0.70 49.87
N HIS A 527 -16.26 1.99 50.20
CA HIS A 527 -17.33 2.82 50.76
C HIS A 527 -17.29 4.20 50.10
N SER A 528 -18.45 4.74 49.71
CA SER A 528 -18.56 5.98 48.92
C SER A 528 -18.69 7.26 49.77
N GLU A 529 -18.73 7.15 51.09
CA GLU A 529 -18.95 8.30 51.97
C GLU A 529 -17.67 9.14 52.13
N ALA A 530 -17.77 10.43 51.78
CA ALA A 530 -16.71 11.43 51.93
C ALA A 530 -15.36 11.11 51.24
N VAL A 531 -15.36 10.36 50.14
CA VAL A 531 -14.16 10.13 49.31
C VAL A 531 -13.90 11.34 48.41
N PHE A 532 -12.64 11.79 48.35
CA PHE A 532 -12.22 12.90 47.50
C PHE A 532 -10.81 12.72 46.92
N LEU A 533 -10.57 13.37 45.78
CA LEU A 533 -9.26 13.63 45.19
C LEU A 533 -8.82 15.04 45.57
N ALA A 534 -7.59 15.20 46.05
CA ALA A 534 -6.99 16.47 46.43
C ALA A 534 -5.49 16.53 46.10
N ILE A 535 -4.93 17.72 46.01
CA ILE A 535 -3.47 17.94 45.98
C ILE A 535 -3.01 18.25 47.41
N SER A 536 -1.91 17.63 47.86
CA SER A 536 -1.35 17.88 49.18
C SER A 536 -0.54 19.18 49.23
N ASN A 537 -0.35 19.72 50.45
CA ASN A 537 0.51 20.88 50.72
C ASN A 537 1.99 20.71 50.28
N TYR A 538 2.39 19.52 49.82
CA TYR A 538 3.73 19.20 49.32
C TYR A 538 3.76 18.83 47.83
N GLY A 539 2.63 18.95 47.11
CA GLY A 539 2.54 18.61 45.68
C GLY A 539 2.29 17.12 45.37
N ALA A 540 1.84 16.32 46.34
CA ALA A 540 1.43 14.93 46.08
C ALA A 540 -0.06 14.84 45.76
N LEU A 541 -0.45 14.09 44.72
CA LEU A 541 -1.86 13.86 44.39
C LEU A 541 -2.41 12.73 45.27
N LEU A 542 -3.50 12.96 45.99
CA LEU A 542 -4.06 12.05 47.01
C LEU A 542 -5.52 11.70 46.72
N ILE A 543 -5.87 10.41 46.84
CA ILE A 543 -7.25 9.93 46.99
C ILE A 543 -7.42 9.55 48.46
N SER A 544 -8.35 10.21 49.15
CA SER A 544 -8.48 10.15 50.60
C SER A 544 -9.94 10.09 51.07
N THR A 545 -10.11 9.66 52.31
CA THR A 545 -11.32 9.83 53.14
C THR A 545 -10.93 10.57 54.43
N PRO A 546 -11.88 11.05 55.25
CA PRO A 546 -11.57 11.73 56.50
C PRO A 546 -10.74 10.85 57.45
N GLY A 547 -9.44 11.16 57.56
CA GLY A 547 -8.49 10.43 58.40
C GLY A 547 -7.76 9.26 57.75
N SER A 548 -7.91 9.00 56.43
CA SER A 548 -7.18 7.93 55.74
C SER A 548 -6.81 8.26 54.29
N ILE A 549 -5.65 7.80 53.84
CA ILE A 549 -5.18 7.92 52.45
C ILE A 549 -5.34 6.54 51.79
N ILE A 550 -6.07 6.49 50.68
CA ILE A 550 -6.34 5.26 49.91
C ILE A 550 -5.28 5.08 48.81
N TRP A 551 -4.86 6.17 48.18
CA TRP A 551 -3.83 6.17 47.14
C TRP A 551 -3.12 7.53 47.08
N SER A 552 -1.84 7.51 46.70
CA SER A 552 -1.01 8.70 46.56
C SER A 552 -0.02 8.56 45.41
N ALA A 553 0.09 9.58 44.55
CA ALA A 553 1.24 9.73 43.67
C ALA A 553 2.33 10.55 44.36
N ASN A 554 3.54 9.99 44.42
CA ASN A 554 4.72 10.71 44.90
C ASN A 554 5.22 11.66 43.81
N SER A 555 5.36 12.94 44.14
CA SER A 555 6.00 13.94 43.30
C SER A 555 7.53 13.80 43.31
N SER A 556 8.18 14.29 42.25
CA SER A 556 9.65 14.39 42.16
C SER A 556 10.24 15.56 42.97
N GLY A 557 9.39 16.49 43.45
CA GLY A 557 9.77 17.66 44.24
C GLY A 557 8.62 18.20 45.09
N VAL A 558 8.92 19.22 45.90
CA VAL A 558 7.94 19.96 46.71
C VAL A 558 7.51 21.19 45.93
N ALA A 559 6.29 21.18 45.40
CA ALA A 559 5.78 22.21 44.51
C ALA A 559 5.16 23.40 45.26
N SER A 560 5.35 24.61 44.74
CA SER A 560 4.72 25.84 45.20
C SER A 560 3.52 26.20 44.30
N ASN A 561 2.31 26.23 44.86
CA ASN A 561 1.04 26.35 44.12
C ASN A 561 0.85 25.31 42.98
N PRO A 562 0.91 24.00 43.27
CA PRO A 562 0.67 22.97 42.27
C PRO A 562 -0.75 23.03 41.68
N THR A 563 -0.86 22.92 40.36
CA THR A 563 -2.14 22.79 39.65
C THR A 563 -2.21 21.45 38.91
N LEU A 564 -3.34 20.75 39.05
CA LEU A 564 -3.62 19.50 38.34
C LEU A 564 -4.43 19.83 37.07
N GLN A 565 -4.06 19.28 35.91
CA GLN A 565 -4.76 19.53 34.64
C GLN A 565 -4.95 18.24 33.83
N LEU A 566 -6.13 18.08 33.20
CA LEU A 566 -6.41 17.00 32.24
C LEU A 566 -6.25 17.50 30.80
N LEU A 567 -5.16 17.10 30.14
CA LEU A 567 -4.85 17.51 28.76
C LEU A 567 -5.69 16.75 27.73
N ASP A 568 -5.88 17.34 26.54
CA ASP A 568 -6.59 16.72 25.40
C ASP A 568 -5.91 15.48 24.80
N THR A 569 -4.71 15.13 25.26
CA THR A 569 -4.07 13.82 25.01
C THR A 569 -4.62 12.70 25.89
N GLY A 570 -5.36 13.03 26.95
CA GLY A 570 -5.73 12.13 28.03
C GLY A 570 -4.68 12.05 29.14
N ASN A 571 -3.62 12.86 29.09
CA ASN A 571 -2.62 12.93 30.16
C ASN A 571 -3.10 13.86 31.28
N LEU A 572 -3.35 13.29 32.46
CA LEU A 572 -3.45 14.04 33.70
C LEU A 572 -2.04 14.42 34.17
N VAL A 573 -1.76 15.73 34.33
CA VAL A 573 -0.44 16.28 34.69
C VAL A 573 -0.52 17.17 35.93
N LEU A 574 0.59 17.29 36.66
CA LEU A 574 0.77 18.22 37.75
C LEU A 574 1.84 19.28 37.39
N LEU A 575 1.45 20.55 37.45
CA LEU A 575 2.20 21.71 36.95
C LEU A 575 2.59 22.67 38.10
N GLU A 576 3.64 23.47 37.86
CA GLU A 576 4.10 24.56 38.74
C GLU A 576 4.16 25.89 37.97
N ASP A 577 3.81 26.99 38.63
CA ASP A 577 3.80 28.34 38.05
C ASP A 577 5.24 28.88 37.80
N SER A 578 5.92 28.42 36.72
CA SER A 578 6.88 29.24 35.94
C SER A 578 7.63 28.56 34.78
N SER A 579 7.59 27.22 34.61
CA SER A 579 8.37 26.52 33.56
C SER A 579 7.52 25.70 32.58
N GLU A 580 7.67 25.96 31.29
CA GLU A 580 6.88 25.31 30.21
C GLU A 580 7.34 23.87 29.86
N SER A 581 8.33 23.29 30.56
CA SER A 581 9.12 22.16 30.03
C SER A 581 9.11 20.84 30.83
N ASP A 582 8.79 20.83 32.12
CA ASP A 582 8.84 19.61 32.95
C ASP A 582 7.62 19.49 33.87
N TYR A 583 7.01 18.31 33.90
CA TYR A 583 5.87 18.00 34.78
C TYR A 583 6.38 17.39 36.10
N ILE A 584 5.80 17.82 37.23
CA ILE A 584 6.13 17.26 38.56
C ILE A 584 5.68 15.79 38.66
N TRP A 585 4.55 15.48 38.03
CA TRP A 585 3.98 14.14 37.90
C TRP A 585 3.07 14.06 36.67
N GLN A 586 2.95 12.88 36.05
CA GLN A 586 2.00 12.64 34.96
C GLN A 586 1.45 11.21 34.93
N SER A 587 0.19 11.05 34.54
CA SER A 587 -0.46 9.75 34.35
C SER A 587 0.18 8.88 33.26
N PHE A 588 0.76 9.51 32.22
CA PHE A 588 1.42 8.82 31.11
C PHE A 588 2.69 8.04 31.51
N ASP A 589 3.21 8.28 32.72
CA ASP A 589 4.33 7.52 33.28
C ASP A 589 3.87 6.30 34.10
N HIS A 590 2.56 6.14 34.32
CA HIS A 590 1.93 5.04 35.04
C HIS A 590 0.76 4.43 34.22
N PRO A 591 1.02 3.86 33.02
CA PRO A 591 -0.02 3.24 32.20
C PRO A 591 -0.71 2.06 32.89
N THR A 592 -1.94 1.75 32.49
CA THR A 592 -2.70 0.58 32.97
C THR A 592 -2.66 -0.56 31.94
N ASP A 593 -3.81 -0.93 31.41
CA ASP A 593 -4.06 -1.86 30.31
C ASP A 593 -4.02 -1.20 28.93
N THR A 594 -4.19 0.13 28.87
CA THR A 594 -4.40 0.89 27.64
C THR A 594 -3.24 1.85 27.34
N TRP A 595 -2.84 1.91 26.07
CA TRP A 595 -1.81 2.80 25.51
C TRP A 595 -2.46 3.83 24.59
N LEU A 596 -2.30 5.11 24.93
CA LEU A 596 -2.86 6.27 24.22
C LEU A 596 -1.84 6.98 23.34
N ARG A 597 -2.33 7.79 22.40
CA ARG A 597 -1.50 8.66 21.56
C ARG A 597 -0.68 9.63 22.43
N GLY A 598 0.65 9.58 22.32
CA GLY A 598 1.58 10.38 23.11
C GLY A 598 2.14 9.70 24.37
N MET A 599 1.49 8.65 24.89
CA MET A 599 2.10 7.78 25.91
C MET A 599 3.32 7.04 25.32
N LYS A 600 4.25 6.64 26.20
CA LYS A 600 5.48 5.94 25.80
C LYS A 600 5.58 4.59 26.53
N MET A 601 5.80 3.52 25.76
CA MET A 601 6.35 2.27 26.30
C MET A 601 7.87 2.42 26.41
N VAL A 602 8.49 2.05 27.53
CA VAL A 602 9.89 2.41 27.86
C VAL A 602 10.64 1.28 28.57
N ASP A 603 11.87 1.00 28.14
CA ASP A 603 12.82 0.08 28.81
C ASP A 603 13.45 0.72 30.05
N ALA A 604 13.65 -0.07 31.11
CA ALA A 604 13.94 0.40 32.46
C ALA A 604 15.26 1.21 32.59
N ILE A 605 16.25 0.93 31.74
CA ILE A 605 17.65 1.37 31.92
C ILE A 605 17.80 2.90 31.88
N ASP A 606 17.00 3.60 31.07
CA ASP A 606 17.14 5.05 30.84
C ASP A 606 16.21 5.93 31.66
N ALA A 607 15.08 5.39 32.14
CA ALA A 607 14.02 6.15 32.81
C ALA A 607 13.88 5.83 34.31
N GLY A 608 14.77 4.98 34.86
CA GLY A 608 14.70 4.47 36.23
C GLY A 608 13.46 3.59 36.52
N SER A 609 12.59 3.39 35.54
CA SER A 609 11.32 2.67 35.62
C SER A 609 10.95 2.13 34.24
N GLU A 610 10.52 0.87 34.17
CA GLU A 610 9.94 0.27 32.96
C GLU A 610 8.49 0.76 32.79
N LYS A 611 8.04 1.01 31.57
CA LYS A 611 6.66 1.43 31.27
C LYS A 611 6.05 0.47 30.25
N TYR A 612 5.06 -0.30 30.70
CA TYR A 612 4.43 -1.41 29.98
C TYR A 612 2.93 -1.49 30.28
N LEU A 613 2.17 -2.24 29.48
CA LEU A 613 0.75 -2.48 29.74
C LEU A 613 0.55 -3.71 30.63
N THR A 614 -0.41 -3.64 31.55
CA THR A 614 -0.85 -4.75 32.40
C THR A 614 -2.36 -4.83 32.38
N SER A 615 -2.91 -5.97 31.93
CA SER A 615 -4.35 -6.17 31.74
C SER A 615 -5.15 -5.91 33.01
N TRP A 616 -6.46 -5.72 32.89
CA TRP A 616 -7.38 -5.85 34.03
C TRP A 616 -7.46 -7.33 34.45
N ARG A 617 -7.95 -7.61 35.67
CA ARG A 617 -8.18 -8.97 36.17
C ARG A 617 -9.41 -9.59 35.52
N ASN A 618 -10.48 -8.82 35.36
CA ASN A 618 -11.71 -9.17 34.65
C ASN A 618 -12.51 -7.88 34.31
N SER A 619 -13.71 -8.02 33.76
CA SER A 619 -14.60 -6.91 33.39
C SER A 619 -15.06 -6.00 34.54
N ASP A 620 -15.05 -6.51 35.77
CA ASP A 620 -15.61 -5.87 36.97
C ASP A 620 -14.52 -5.52 38.00
N ASP A 621 -13.25 -5.82 37.70
CA ASP A 621 -12.08 -5.54 38.53
C ASP A 621 -10.87 -5.04 37.68
N PRO A 622 -10.54 -3.74 37.75
CA PRO A 622 -9.41 -3.14 37.05
C PRO A 622 -8.06 -3.43 37.71
N SER A 623 -8.00 -4.19 38.80
CA SER A 623 -6.72 -4.62 39.39
C SER A 623 -5.84 -5.37 38.37
N PRO A 624 -4.50 -5.43 38.58
CA PRO A 624 -3.59 -6.13 37.67
C PRO A 624 -3.98 -7.59 37.44
N GLY A 625 -4.27 -7.94 36.19
CA GLY A 625 -4.49 -9.31 35.75
C GLY A 625 -3.19 -10.05 35.43
N ASP A 626 -3.32 -11.25 34.86
CA ASP A 626 -2.19 -12.14 34.61
C ASP A 626 -1.25 -11.67 33.48
N TYR A 627 -1.70 -10.75 32.61
CA TYR A 627 -1.03 -10.46 31.34
C TYR A 627 -0.32 -9.10 31.32
N VAL A 628 0.90 -9.11 30.79
CA VAL A 628 1.78 -7.93 30.64
C VAL A 628 2.30 -7.84 29.21
N PHE A 629 2.28 -6.64 28.60
CA PHE A 629 2.84 -6.36 27.28
C PHE A 629 3.94 -5.29 27.37
N ARG A 630 5.19 -5.69 27.13
CA ARG A 630 6.40 -4.89 27.38
C ARG A 630 7.45 -5.03 26.28
N ILE A 631 8.48 -4.17 26.31
CA ILE A 631 9.68 -4.27 25.45
C ILE A 631 10.59 -5.38 25.99
N GLU A 632 11.23 -6.13 25.09
CA GLU A 632 12.29 -7.08 25.44
C GLU A 632 13.53 -6.84 24.58
N ASN A 633 14.63 -6.49 25.25
CA ASN A 633 15.95 -6.27 24.65
C ASN A 633 16.91 -7.45 24.92
N GLN A 634 16.39 -8.69 24.92
CA GLN A 634 17.22 -9.90 24.96
C GLN A 634 17.61 -10.30 23.53
N GLY A 635 18.88 -10.07 23.21
CA GLY A 635 19.37 -10.17 21.84
C GLY A 635 18.97 -8.95 21.02
N LEU A 636 18.35 -9.17 19.87
CA LEU A 636 17.71 -8.09 19.10
C LEU A 636 16.39 -7.65 19.79
N PRO A 637 16.00 -6.36 19.72
CA PRO A 637 14.78 -5.89 20.35
C PRO A 637 13.49 -6.47 19.78
N GLU A 638 12.49 -6.70 20.63
CA GLU A 638 11.11 -6.99 20.27
C GLU A 638 10.11 -6.50 21.34
N MET A 639 8.82 -6.73 21.14
CA MET A 639 7.80 -6.60 22.18
C MET A 639 7.17 -7.98 22.45
N VAL A 640 6.75 -8.21 23.69
CA VAL A 640 6.35 -9.53 24.18
C VAL A 640 5.14 -9.43 25.09
N ILE A 641 4.16 -10.32 24.89
CA ILE A 641 3.09 -10.56 25.86
C ILE A 641 3.48 -11.75 26.73
N TYR A 642 3.47 -11.53 28.04
CA TYR A 642 3.65 -12.53 29.08
C TYR A 642 2.32 -12.85 29.75
N LYS A 643 2.16 -14.10 30.21
CA LYS A 643 1.21 -14.48 31.26
C LYS A 643 2.00 -14.92 32.49
N GLY A 644 2.05 -14.10 33.53
CA GLY A 644 2.99 -14.29 34.63
C GLY A 644 4.44 -14.33 34.11
N THR A 645 5.12 -15.48 34.26
CA THR A 645 6.47 -15.72 33.73
C THR A 645 6.51 -16.38 32.35
N THR A 646 5.37 -16.86 31.82
CA THR A 646 5.31 -17.58 30.54
C THR A 646 5.19 -16.61 29.37
N LYS A 647 6.09 -16.69 28.38
CA LYS A 647 6.00 -15.95 27.11
C LYS A 647 4.84 -16.54 26.29
N THR A 648 3.85 -15.72 25.88
CA THR A 648 2.65 -16.20 25.15
C THR A 648 2.54 -15.66 23.72
N PHE A 649 3.15 -14.53 23.43
CA PHE A 649 3.27 -13.95 22.09
C PHE A 649 4.55 -13.12 22.00
N ARG A 650 5.26 -13.20 20.87
CA ARG A 650 6.32 -12.24 20.53
C ARG A 650 6.08 -11.61 19.17
N THR A 651 6.37 -10.31 19.05
CA THR A 651 6.30 -9.57 17.77
C THR A 651 7.38 -9.98 16.78
N GLY A 652 8.34 -10.81 17.21
CA GLY A 652 9.54 -11.12 16.47
C GLY A 652 10.56 -9.99 16.56
N LYS A 653 11.83 -10.38 16.45
CA LYS A 653 13.01 -9.51 16.55
C LYS A 653 13.00 -8.41 15.47
N TRP A 654 13.50 -7.22 15.82
CA TRP A 654 13.70 -6.07 14.94
C TRP A 654 14.76 -6.36 13.86
N ASN A 655 14.39 -6.18 12.58
CA ASN A 655 15.23 -6.52 11.42
C ASN A 655 15.91 -5.30 10.75
N GLY A 656 15.88 -4.13 11.40
CA GLY A 656 16.40 -2.87 10.85
C GLY A 656 15.37 -2.07 10.04
N LEU A 657 14.21 -2.64 9.72
CA LEU A 657 13.08 -1.97 9.04
C LEU A 657 11.75 -2.14 9.79
N TYR A 658 11.48 -3.34 10.34
CA TYR A 658 10.27 -3.70 11.07
C TYR A 658 10.53 -4.86 12.08
N PHE A 659 9.54 -5.19 12.90
CA PHE A 659 9.56 -6.37 13.78
C PHE A 659 9.13 -7.60 13.00
N SER A 660 9.98 -8.63 12.96
CA SER A 660 9.92 -9.73 11.98
C SER A 660 8.64 -10.59 11.99
N GLY A 661 7.86 -10.58 13.07
CA GLY A 661 6.57 -11.28 13.18
C GLY A 661 5.33 -10.39 12.97
N ILE A 662 5.48 -9.05 12.99
CA ILE A 662 4.39 -8.14 12.62
C ILE A 662 4.49 -7.84 11.12
N LEU A 663 3.36 -7.91 10.42
CA LEU A 663 3.29 -7.53 9.02
C LEU A 663 3.64 -6.03 8.84
N PRO A 664 4.56 -5.66 7.94
CA PRO A 664 5.00 -4.27 7.75
C PRO A 664 3.95 -3.45 6.99
N PHE A 665 2.86 -3.10 7.67
CA PHE A 665 1.81 -2.26 7.12
C PHE A 665 2.25 -0.79 7.06
N PRO A 666 2.26 -0.13 5.89
CA PRO A 666 2.25 1.32 5.79
C PRO A 666 0.84 1.83 6.14
N ASN A 667 0.42 1.65 7.40
CA ASN A 667 -0.87 2.13 7.86
C ASN A 667 -0.80 3.65 8.02
N HIS A 668 -1.34 4.37 7.03
CA HIS A 668 -1.38 5.84 7.01
C HIS A 668 -1.95 6.47 8.29
N ILE A 669 -2.78 5.72 9.04
CA ILE A 669 -3.42 6.19 10.27
C ILE A 669 -2.49 6.12 11.50
N PHE A 670 -1.52 5.20 11.55
CA PHE A 670 -0.68 4.96 12.75
C PHE A 670 0.80 4.76 12.42
N LYS A 671 1.64 5.75 12.77
CA LYS A 671 3.09 5.70 12.58
C LYS A 671 3.83 5.64 13.93
N PRO A 672 4.40 4.48 14.32
CA PRO A 672 5.18 4.37 15.54
C PRO A 672 6.55 5.06 15.39
N LYS A 673 6.91 5.86 16.39
CA LYS A 673 8.25 6.42 16.58
C LYS A 673 9.01 5.52 17.57
N LEU A 674 9.96 4.76 17.03
CA LEU A 674 10.89 3.93 17.77
C LEU A 674 12.15 4.75 18.11
N VAL A 675 12.64 4.62 19.34
CA VAL A 675 13.87 5.30 19.79
C VAL A 675 14.87 4.24 20.24
N PHE A 676 15.99 4.14 19.53
CA PHE A 676 17.07 3.19 19.83
C PHE A 676 18.30 3.89 20.44
N ARG A 677 19.02 3.19 21.31
CA ARG A 677 20.35 3.55 21.81
C ARG A 677 21.21 2.28 21.82
N GLU A 678 22.40 2.33 21.25
CA GLU A 678 23.34 1.17 21.21
C GLU A 678 22.65 -0.12 20.72
N GLU A 679 21.88 0.02 19.63
CA GLU A 679 21.01 -1.01 19.02
C GLU A 679 19.88 -1.59 19.92
N ARG A 680 19.79 -1.23 21.22
CA ARG A 680 18.63 -1.50 22.10
C ARG A 680 17.45 -0.58 21.76
N LEU A 681 16.22 -1.07 21.91
CA LEU A 681 15.00 -0.26 21.82
C LEU A 681 14.67 0.33 23.19
N ILE A 682 14.82 1.64 23.33
CA ILE A 682 14.62 2.35 24.61
C ILE A 682 13.16 2.75 24.79
N SER A 683 12.48 3.22 23.72
CA SER A 683 11.06 3.55 23.81
C SER A 683 10.31 3.45 22.49
N ILE A 684 8.99 3.29 22.61
CA ILE A 684 8.01 3.28 21.53
C ILE A 684 6.94 4.32 21.85
N SER A 685 6.59 5.14 20.87
CA SER A 685 5.58 6.20 20.98
C SER A 685 4.80 6.35 19.66
N GLU A 686 3.60 6.93 19.69
CA GLU A 686 2.87 7.29 18.45
C GLU A 686 3.04 8.77 18.11
N VAL A 687 3.23 9.09 16.83
CA VAL A 687 3.35 10.49 16.37
C VAL A 687 1.97 11.15 16.28
N TYR A 688 1.86 12.36 16.82
CA TYR A 688 0.62 13.15 16.82
C TYR A 688 0.45 13.90 15.49
N ASP A 689 -0.06 13.23 14.45
CA ASP A 689 -0.19 13.84 13.09
C ASP A 689 -1.48 13.46 12.33
N ASN A 690 -2.32 12.56 12.88
CA ASN A 690 -3.55 12.09 12.21
C ASN A 690 -4.83 12.48 12.95
N SER A 691 -5.93 12.62 12.20
CA SER A 691 -7.26 13.01 12.68
C SER A 691 -8.04 11.90 13.42
N ILE A 692 -7.72 10.63 13.18
CA ILE A 692 -8.46 9.48 13.72
C ILE A 692 -8.00 9.17 15.16
N ILE A 693 -8.93 9.18 16.11
CA ILE A 693 -8.68 8.80 17.51
C ILE A 693 -8.50 7.27 17.61
N SER A 694 -7.51 6.83 18.39
CA SER A 694 -7.16 5.42 18.56
C SER A 694 -6.55 5.11 19.92
N ARG A 695 -6.63 3.83 20.29
CA ARG A 695 -5.94 3.25 21.46
C ARG A 695 -5.46 1.83 21.14
N ILE A 696 -4.44 1.37 21.85
CA ILE A 696 -4.20 -0.07 22.05
C ILE A 696 -4.66 -0.44 23.46
N THR A 697 -5.30 -1.59 23.64
CA THR A 697 -5.68 -2.13 24.94
C THR A 697 -5.26 -3.59 25.06
N LEU A 698 -4.68 -3.96 26.20
CA LEU A 698 -4.34 -5.34 26.56
C LEU A 698 -5.50 -5.98 27.30
N GLU A 699 -6.34 -6.67 26.55
CA GLU A 699 -7.57 -7.31 27.03
C GLU A 699 -7.29 -8.40 28.09
N THR A 700 -8.29 -8.73 28.91
CA THR A 700 -8.20 -9.73 29.98
C THR A 700 -7.89 -11.14 29.47
N SER A 701 -8.05 -11.40 28.17
CA SER A 701 -7.66 -12.62 27.47
C SER A 701 -6.15 -12.73 27.19
N GLY A 702 -5.38 -11.66 27.42
CA GLY A 702 -4.00 -11.53 26.95
C GLY A 702 -3.88 -11.13 25.48
N THR A 703 -4.96 -10.64 24.86
CA THR A 703 -4.97 -10.17 23.48
C THR A 703 -4.69 -8.67 23.45
N CYS A 704 -3.69 -8.25 22.68
CA CYS A 704 -3.37 -6.84 22.50
C CYS A 704 -4.12 -6.30 21.27
N VAL A 705 -5.16 -5.49 21.49
CA VAL A 705 -6.10 -5.05 20.45
C VAL A 705 -5.91 -3.57 20.15
N ARG A 706 -5.86 -3.20 18.86
CA ARG A 706 -5.98 -1.79 18.43
C ARG A 706 -7.43 -1.47 18.10
N TYR A 707 -7.91 -0.37 18.68
CA TYR A 707 -9.22 0.22 18.39
C TYR A 707 -9.08 1.60 17.73
N ALA A 708 -10.00 1.90 16.81
CA ALA A 708 -10.19 3.24 16.22
C ALA A 708 -11.60 3.75 16.55
N MET A 709 -11.73 5.05 16.83
CA MET A 709 -13.02 5.66 17.17
C MET A 709 -13.84 5.94 15.91
N ASN A 710 -15.08 5.43 15.87
CA ASN A 710 -16.06 5.75 14.84
C ASN A 710 -16.89 6.96 15.28
N ALA A 711 -16.44 8.15 14.89
CA ALA A 711 -17.07 9.43 15.25
C ALA A 711 -18.47 9.66 14.64
N ARG A 712 -19.04 8.68 13.89
CA ARG A 712 -20.44 8.70 13.43
C ARG A 712 -21.38 7.85 14.28
N ARG A 713 -20.84 7.06 15.22
CA ARG A 713 -21.57 6.07 16.03
C ARG A 713 -21.24 6.11 17.52
N ASP A 714 -20.25 6.93 17.90
CA ASP A 714 -19.65 6.93 19.24
C ASP A 714 -19.30 5.49 19.70
N SER A 715 -18.63 4.76 18.81
CA SER A 715 -18.31 3.34 18.98
C SER A 715 -16.88 3.02 18.57
N TRP A 716 -16.29 1.98 19.14
CA TRP A 716 -14.93 1.55 18.83
C TRP A 716 -14.89 0.45 17.76
N ASN A 717 -14.30 0.75 16.61
CA ASN A 717 -14.00 -0.24 15.56
C ASN A 717 -12.75 -1.04 15.96
N HIS A 718 -12.81 -2.37 15.87
CA HIS A 718 -11.66 -3.26 16.10
C HIS A 718 -10.78 -3.33 14.85
N VAL A 719 -9.58 -2.73 14.89
CA VAL A 719 -8.66 -2.61 13.74
C VAL A 719 -7.85 -3.90 13.54
N TYR A 720 -7.11 -4.33 14.56
CA TYR A 720 -6.39 -5.60 14.57
C TYR A 720 -6.18 -6.09 16.01
N ALA A 721 -5.87 -7.37 16.16
CA ALA A 721 -5.46 -8.01 17.40
C ALA A 721 -4.11 -8.71 17.22
N SER A 722 -3.33 -8.78 18.30
CA SER A 722 -2.10 -9.56 18.41
C SER A 722 -2.20 -10.52 19.61
N PRO A 723 -2.02 -11.85 19.46
CA PRO A 723 -1.82 -12.64 18.22
C PRO A 723 -2.85 -12.36 17.11
N VAL A 724 -2.42 -12.36 15.84
CA VAL A 724 -3.31 -12.23 14.68
C VAL A 724 -3.94 -13.58 14.32
N ASP A 725 -3.14 -14.64 14.40
CA ASP A 725 -3.52 -16.02 14.08
C ASP A 725 -2.85 -17.02 15.03
N LEU A 726 -3.11 -18.32 14.87
CA LEU A 726 -2.56 -19.35 15.77
C LEU A 726 -1.04 -19.57 15.61
N CYS A 727 -0.42 -19.18 14.49
CA CYS A 727 1.04 -19.19 14.31
C CYS A 727 1.75 -17.98 14.93
N ASP A 728 1.03 -17.03 15.52
CA ASP A 728 1.59 -15.98 16.39
C ASP A 728 1.66 -16.40 17.87
N GLN A 729 0.90 -17.44 18.28
CA GLN A 729 1.00 -17.98 19.63
C GLN A 729 2.37 -18.61 19.84
N TYR A 730 3.05 -18.18 20.90
CA TYR A 730 4.43 -18.58 21.17
C TYR A 730 4.55 -20.11 21.31
N ASP A 731 5.44 -20.69 20.51
CA ASP A 731 5.80 -22.11 20.48
C ASP A 731 4.66 -23.05 20.04
N GLN A 732 3.78 -22.57 19.17
CA GLN A 732 2.65 -23.36 18.62
C GLN A 732 3.06 -24.70 17.97
N CYS A 733 4.29 -24.83 17.48
CA CYS A 733 4.78 -26.03 16.77
C CYS A 733 5.93 -26.77 17.44
N GLY A 734 6.32 -26.37 18.65
CA GLY A 734 7.42 -26.98 19.39
C GLY A 734 8.82 -26.76 18.78
N PRO A 735 9.86 -27.27 19.46
CA PRO A 735 11.25 -27.27 18.99
C PRO A 735 11.43 -27.78 17.56
N ASN A 736 12.14 -27.01 16.73
CA ASN A 736 12.47 -27.34 15.33
C ASN A 736 11.25 -27.60 14.42
N GLY A 737 10.07 -27.13 14.83
CA GLY A 737 8.88 -27.02 14.00
C GLY A 737 8.80 -25.66 13.28
N ILE A 738 8.02 -25.60 12.20
CA ILE A 738 7.66 -24.37 11.50
C ILE A 738 6.14 -24.29 11.30
N CYS A 739 5.57 -23.15 11.67
CA CYS A 739 4.14 -22.88 11.52
C CYS A 739 3.81 -22.29 10.15
N ARG A 740 2.77 -22.82 9.52
CA ARG A 740 2.28 -22.50 8.17
C ARG A 740 0.77 -22.39 8.19
N ILE A 741 0.26 -21.16 8.18
CA ILE A 741 -1.17 -20.87 8.32
C ILE A 741 -2.00 -21.29 7.10
N ASP A 742 -1.33 -21.46 5.95
CA ASP A 742 -1.88 -21.90 4.66
C ASP A 742 -2.12 -23.42 4.56
N LYS A 743 -1.67 -24.22 5.53
CA LYS A 743 -1.70 -25.70 5.45
C LYS A 743 -2.75 -26.36 6.36
N PRO A 744 -3.42 -27.45 5.91
CA PRO A 744 -4.37 -28.23 6.72
C PRO A 744 -3.78 -28.84 8.00
N VAL A 745 -2.47 -29.08 8.02
CA VAL A 745 -1.68 -29.33 9.23
C VAL A 745 -0.75 -28.14 9.39
N ARG A 746 -1.02 -27.28 10.39
CA ARG A 746 -0.34 -25.99 10.56
C ARG A 746 1.12 -26.12 10.96
N CYS A 747 1.53 -27.24 11.57
CA CYS A 747 2.89 -27.46 12.05
C CYS A 747 3.61 -28.58 11.29
N GLU A 748 4.70 -28.22 10.62
CA GLU A 748 5.61 -29.14 9.93
C GLU A 748 6.97 -29.14 10.62
N CYS A 749 7.69 -30.26 10.57
CA CYS A 749 9.10 -30.27 10.96
C CYS A 749 9.95 -29.55 9.91
N LEU A 750 11.01 -28.87 10.34
CA LEU A 750 12.05 -28.41 9.42
C LEU A 750 12.62 -29.61 8.63
N LYS A 751 12.98 -29.42 7.35
CA LYS A 751 13.56 -30.49 6.53
C LYS A 751 14.82 -31.04 7.22
N GLY A 752 14.94 -32.38 7.31
CA GLY A 752 15.99 -33.07 8.06
C GLY A 752 15.64 -33.37 9.53
N PHE A 753 14.46 -32.96 9.97
CA PHE A 753 13.88 -33.29 11.27
C PHE A 753 12.58 -34.10 11.08
N ALA A 754 12.23 -34.90 12.09
CA ALA A 754 11.00 -35.68 12.14
C ALA A 754 10.33 -35.52 13.52
N PRO A 755 8.99 -35.74 13.64
CA PRO A 755 8.29 -35.58 14.91
C PRO A 755 8.87 -36.46 16.01
N SER A 756 9.18 -35.88 17.17
CA SER A 756 9.78 -36.60 18.31
C SER A 756 8.91 -37.75 18.80
N LEU A 757 7.58 -37.61 18.70
CA LEU A 757 6.66 -38.74 18.84
C LEU A 757 5.52 -38.66 17.82
N ARG A 758 5.57 -39.54 16.81
CA ARG A 758 4.62 -39.51 15.68
C ARG A 758 3.15 -39.59 16.11
N LYS A 759 2.82 -40.41 17.12
CA LYS A 759 1.46 -40.56 17.65
C LYS A 759 0.88 -39.28 18.25
N GLU A 760 1.71 -38.42 18.83
CA GLU A 760 1.29 -37.12 19.38
C GLU A 760 1.11 -36.11 18.23
N TRP A 761 2.02 -36.10 17.25
CA TRP A 761 1.91 -35.27 16.04
C TRP A 761 0.64 -35.55 15.23
N ASP A 762 0.28 -36.83 15.06
CA ASP A 762 -0.94 -37.27 14.36
C ASP A 762 -2.23 -36.95 15.15
N ALA A 763 -2.12 -36.69 16.45
CA ALA A 763 -3.21 -36.22 17.32
C ALA A 763 -3.26 -34.68 17.46
N GLN A 764 -2.42 -33.96 16.70
CA GLN A 764 -2.21 -32.50 16.78
C GLN A 764 -1.66 -32.00 18.12
N ASP A 765 -0.84 -32.80 18.80
CA ASP A 765 0.09 -32.32 19.82
C ASP A 765 1.48 -32.14 19.21
N TRP A 766 1.87 -30.89 19.00
CA TRP A 766 3.16 -30.51 18.41
C TRP A 766 4.21 -30.12 19.48
N SER A 767 3.85 -30.11 20.76
CA SER A 767 4.71 -29.61 21.84
C SER A 767 5.93 -30.49 22.14
N GLY A 768 5.97 -31.72 21.63
CA GLY A 768 7.18 -32.56 21.63
C GLY A 768 8.21 -32.17 20.58
N GLY A 769 7.88 -31.23 19.69
CA GLY A 769 8.75 -30.76 18.62
C GLY A 769 9.21 -31.85 17.65
N CYS A 770 10.29 -31.53 16.95
CA CYS A 770 10.94 -32.38 15.97
C CYS A 770 12.42 -32.58 16.32
N THR A 771 12.88 -33.82 16.22
CA THR A 771 14.28 -34.21 16.40
C THR A 771 14.94 -34.47 15.05
N ARG A 772 16.27 -34.32 14.96
CA ARG A 772 17.01 -34.56 13.71
C ARG A 772 16.92 -36.03 13.30
N ILE A 773 16.67 -36.29 12.02
CA ILE A 773 16.62 -37.66 11.45
C ILE A 773 18.01 -38.31 11.49
N ARG A 774 19.07 -37.49 11.39
CA ARG A 774 20.48 -37.91 11.47
C ARG A 774 21.27 -36.97 12.39
N PRO A 775 22.18 -37.49 13.24
CA PRO A 775 23.10 -36.64 14.00
C PRO A 775 24.10 -35.95 13.06
N LEU A 776 24.45 -34.70 13.35
CA LEU A 776 25.50 -33.98 12.62
C LEU A 776 26.89 -34.43 13.11
N ASN A 777 27.72 -34.98 12.23
CA ASN A 777 29.13 -35.22 12.53
C ASN A 777 29.98 -34.03 12.03
N CYS A 778 30.29 -33.10 12.94
CA CYS A 778 31.08 -31.91 12.64
C CYS A 778 32.48 -32.21 12.05
N HIS A 779 33.03 -33.39 12.27
CA HIS A 779 34.41 -33.72 11.85
C HIS A 779 34.50 -34.34 10.44
N SER A 780 33.39 -34.64 9.77
CA SER A 780 33.41 -35.30 8.46
C SER A 780 33.39 -34.37 7.25
N GLY A 781 33.09 -33.08 7.44
CA GLY A 781 32.84 -32.13 6.34
C GLY A 781 31.54 -32.36 5.55
N ASP A 782 30.80 -33.44 5.79
CA ASP A 782 29.59 -33.84 5.04
C ASP A 782 28.33 -33.06 5.49
N TYR A 783 28.39 -31.73 5.46
CA TYR A 783 27.30 -30.85 5.88
C TYR A 783 27.27 -29.53 5.12
N GLY A 784 26.09 -28.93 5.07
CA GLY A 784 25.85 -27.61 4.48
C GLY A 784 24.60 -26.97 5.07
N PHE A 785 23.98 -26.08 4.31
CA PHE A 785 22.81 -25.32 4.78
C PHE A 785 21.66 -25.35 3.78
N LEU A 786 20.44 -25.43 4.31
CA LEU A 786 19.20 -25.19 3.59
C LEU A 786 18.73 -23.77 3.87
N GLU A 787 18.56 -22.98 2.82
CA GLU A 787 17.85 -21.70 2.89
C GLU A 787 16.35 -21.93 3.07
N ILE A 788 15.77 -21.33 4.11
CA ILE A 788 14.32 -21.23 4.31
C ILE A 788 13.96 -19.74 4.27
N ARG A 789 13.02 -19.37 3.39
CA ARG A 789 12.71 -17.97 3.09
C ARG A 789 11.45 -17.47 3.81
N ARG A 790 11.37 -16.15 4.01
CA ARG A 790 10.19 -15.42 4.55
C ARG A 790 9.79 -15.81 5.98
N VAL A 791 10.76 -16.02 6.87
CA VAL A 791 10.50 -16.50 8.24
C VAL A 791 10.45 -15.40 9.30
N LYS A 792 9.56 -15.55 10.29
CA LYS A 792 9.77 -15.02 11.64
C LYS A 792 10.95 -15.78 12.23
N TYR A 793 12.00 -15.09 12.67
CA TYR A 793 13.14 -15.77 13.29
C TYR A 793 12.73 -16.44 14.62
N PRO A 794 13.32 -17.61 14.96
CA PRO A 794 13.13 -18.26 16.26
C PRO A 794 13.66 -17.38 17.40
N ASP A 795 13.32 -17.70 18.65
CA ASP A 795 13.81 -16.89 19.77
C ASP A 795 15.34 -16.94 19.87
N MET A 796 15.87 -15.93 20.54
CA MET A 796 17.28 -15.79 20.83
C MET A 796 17.54 -16.29 22.26
N LEU A 797 17.28 -17.59 22.47
CA LEU A 797 17.59 -18.29 23.73
C LEU A 797 19.09 -18.60 23.80
N GLU A 798 19.57 -19.43 22.87
CA GLU A 798 20.98 -19.75 22.67
C GLU A 798 21.44 -19.19 21.31
N PHE A 799 22.19 -18.09 21.34
CA PHE A 799 22.56 -17.37 20.12
C PHE A 799 23.92 -16.68 20.24
N TRP A 800 24.44 -16.23 19.09
CA TRP A 800 25.56 -15.30 18.99
C TRP A 800 25.27 -14.24 17.93
N LEU A 801 25.64 -12.99 18.20
CA LEU A 801 25.33 -11.83 17.35
C LEU A 801 26.60 -10.98 17.14
N ASN A 802 26.93 -10.69 15.89
CA ASN A 802 28.01 -9.79 15.51
C ASN A 802 27.58 -8.94 14.31
N THR A 803 27.27 -7.66 14.53
CA THR A 803 26.60 -6.81 13.53
C THR A 803 27.53 -6.21 12.47
N SER A 804 28.83 -6.51 12.55
CA SER A 804 29.87 -6.07 11.60
C SER A 804 30.20 -7.10 10.51
N MET A 805 29.88 -8.39 10.71
CA MET A 805 30.23 -9.47 9.77
C MET A 805 29.31 -9.51 8.54
N SER A 806 29.82 -10.04 7.44
CA SER A 806 29.04 -10.45 6.28
C SER A 806 28.35 -11.82 6.46
N LEU A 807 27.34 -12.10 5.64
CA LEU A 807 26.66 -13.40 5.62
C LEU A 807 27.61 -14.57 5.26
N GLY A 808 28.66 -14.31 4.46
CA GLY A 808 29.68 -15.29 4.10
C GLY A 808 30.58 -15.66 5.29
N GLU A 809 31.08 -14.67 6.01
CA GLU A 809 31.84 -14.91 7.25
C GLU A 809 30.95 -15.58 8.32
N CYS A 810 29.67 -15.22 8.36
CA CYS A 810 28.69 -15.83 9.27
C CYS A 810 28.48 -17.32 9.00
N ARG A 811 28.35 -17.69 7.72
CA ARG A 811 28.29 -19.09 7.26
C ARG A 811 29.53 -19.86 7.72
N ASP A 812 30.72 -19.29 7.52
CA ASP A 812 31.97 -19.99 7.79
C ASP A 812 32.26 -20.12 9.29
N GLU A 813 31.87 -19.14 10.10
CA GLU A 813 31.93 -19.25 11.56
C GLU A 813 30.91 -20.26 12.11
N CYS A 814 29.70 -20.32 11.53
CA CYS A 814 28.74 -21.39 11.81
C CYS A 814 29.24 -22.78 11.38
N LEU A 815 30.01 -22.90 10.29
CA LEU A 815 30.63 -24.18 9.89
C LEU A 815 31.69 -24.63 10.90
N ARG A 816 32.54 -23.71 11.39
CA ARG A 816 33.56 -23.99 12.43
C ARG A 816 32.93 -24.39 13.76
N ASN A 817 31.89 -23.70 14.19
CA ASN A 817 31.24 -23.99 15.47
C ASN A 817 30.30 -25.21 15.33
N CYS A 818 30.72 -26.36 15.86
CA CYS A 818 29.95 -27.61 15.79
C CYS A 818 28.55 -27.55 16.40
N ASN A 819 28.29 -26.62 17.32
CA ASN A 819 26.99 -26.45 17.96
C ASN A 819 26.04 -25.54 17.15
N CYS A 820 26.51 -24.86 16.10
CA CYS A 820 25.66 -24.02 15.26
C CYS A 820 24.58 -24.85 14.57
N THR A 821 23.31 -24.52 14.81
CA THR A 821 22.15 -25.18 14.19
C THR A 821 21.54 -24.36 13.05
N ALA A 822 21.63 -23.03 13.10
CA ALA A 822 21.24 -22.12 12.03
C ALA A 822 21.99 -20.79 12.06
N PHE A 823 22.01 -20.06 10.94
CA PHE A 823 22.47 -18.67 10.89
C PHE A 823 21.63 -17.79 9.95
N ALA A 824 21.71 -16.47 10.09
CA ALA A 824 21.08 -15.47 9.23
C ALA A 824 21.74 -14.08 9.35
N ASN A 825 21.33 -13.14 8.50
CA ASN A 825 21.57 -11.71 8.74
C ASN A 825 20.57 -11.19 9.81
N PRO A 826 21.02 -10.51 10.89
CA PRO A 826 20.13 -9.87 11.85
C PRO A 826 19.37 -8.68 11.23
N TYR A 827 20.02 -7.93 10.35
CA TYR A 827 19.45 -6.75 9.69
C TYR A 827 19.33 -6.94 8.18
N ILE A 828 18.20 -6.57 7.59
CA ILE A 828 17.91 -6.72 6.14
C ILE A 828 18.07 -5.42 5.34
N ASN A 829 18.53 -4.33 5.95
CA ASN A 829 18.83 -3.10 5.23
C ASN A 829 20.12 -3.24 4.39
N ASN A 830 20.21 -2.46 3.31
CA ASN A 830 21.40 -2.31 2.45
C ASN A 830 21.96 -3.65 1.90
N GLY A 831 21.09 -4.59 1.51
CA GLY A 831 21.49 -5.92 1.03
C GLY A 831 21.62 -6.98 2.13
N GLY A 832 21.52 -6.58 3.40
CA GLY A 832 21.63 -7.44 4.58
C GLY A 832 23.02 -7.37 5.21
N ARG A 833 23.06 -7.14 6.53
CA ARG A 833 24.30 -6.94 7.30
C ARG A 833 24.29 -7.67 8.65
N GLY A 834 25.48 -8.01 9.13
CA GLY A 834 25.70 -8.67 10.40
C GLY A 834 25.57 -10.19 10.32
N CYS A 835 25.98 -10.85 11.40
CA CYS A 835 25.84 -12.27 11.61
C CYS A 835 24.99 -12.55 12.86
N LEU A 836 23.99 -13.41 12.72
CA LEU A 836 23.22 -13.99 13.81
C LEU A 836 23.26 -15.51 13.67
N ILE A 837 23.80 -16.18 14.68
CA ILE A 837 23.90 -17.64 14.79
C ILE A 837 23.01 -18.12 15.93
N TRP A 838 22.34 -19.25 15.74
CA TRP A 838 21.64 -20.01 16.78
C TRP A 838 22.39 -21.30 17.12
N PHE A 839 22.32 -21.66 18.40
CA PHE A 839 22.72 -22.97 18.92
C PHE A 839 21.47 -23.67 19.46
N GLY A 840 21.56 -24.99 19.69
CA GLY A 840 20.44 -25.75 20.25
C GLY A 840 19.19 -25.74 19.36
N GLU A 841 18.01 -25.76 20.01
CA GLU A 841 16.72 -25.93 19.34
C GLU A 841 16.10 -24.60 18.88
N LEU A 842 15.44 -24.64 17.71
CA LEU A 842 14.86 -23.45 17.09
C LEU A 842 13.35 -23.39 17.38
N ILE A 843 12.92 -22.39 18.17
CA ILE A 843 11.57 -22.34 18.78
C ILE A 843 10.72 -21.19 18.24
N ASP A 844 9.45 -21.48 17.91
CA ASP A 844 8.46 -20.55 17.34
C ASP A 844 8.95 -19.86 16.05
N ILE A 845 9.15 -20.67 15.00
CA ILE A 845 9.32 -20.22 13.62
C ILE A 845 7.95 -20.24 12.94
N ARG A 846 7.57 -19.17 12.23
CA ARG A 846 6.48 -19.20 11.24
C ARG A 846 6.98 -18.74 9.87
N GLU A 847 6.40 -19.27 8.81
CA GLU A 847 6.56 -18.66 7.47
C GLU A 847 5.50 -17.57 7.26
N HIS A 848 5.86 -16.53 6.52
CA HIS A 848 4.96 -15.47 6.06
C HIS A 848 4.64 -15.61 4.56
N PRO A 849 3.44 -15.18 4.11
CA PRO A 849 3.06 -15.18 2.70
C PRO A 849 4.05 -14.43 1.78
N PRO A 850 4.07 -14.76 0.46
CA PRO A 850 5.10 -14.30 -0.48
C PRO A 850 5.37 -12.79 -0.54
N ALA A 851 4.36 -11.95 -0.30
CA ALA A 851 4.47 -10.50 -0.42
C ALA A 851 5.07 -9.78 0.80
N LEU A 852 5.26 -10.47 1.94
CA LEU A 852 5.22 -9.80 3.25
C LEU A 852 6.51 -9.81 4.09
N ASN A 853 7.48 -10.70 3.83
CA ASN A 853 8.74 -10.74 4.59
C ASN A 853 9.93 -11.13 3.68
N LYS A 854 11.09 -10.50 3.88
CA LYS A 854 12.35 -10.72 3.13
C LYS A 854 13.44 -11.44 3.94
N GLN A 855 13.16 -11.83 5.19
CA GLN A 855 14.11 -12.53 6.07
C GLN A 855 14.18 -14.03 5.74
N ASN A 856 15.40 -14.52 5.57
CA ASN A 856 15.70 -15.92 5.29
C ASN A 856 16.64 -16.46 6.37
N ILE A 857 16.52 -17.74 6.71
CA ILE A 857 17.36 -18.45 7.69
C ILE A 857 18.01 -19.66 7.03
N TYR A 858 19.25 -19.97 7.42
CA TYR A 858 20.07 -21.03 6.85
C TYR A 858 20.25 -22.15 7.88
N ILE A 859 19.51 -23.25 7.72
CA ILE A 859 19.48 -24.38 8.67
C ILE A 859 20.58 -25.40 8.33
N ARG A 860 21.40 -25.78 9.30
CA ARG A 860 22.50 -26.75 9.11
C ARG A 860 21.98 -28.18 8.97
N LEU A 861 22.35 -28.85 7.88
CA LEU A 861 21.93 -30.23 7.55
C LEU A 861 23.12 -31.08 7.05
N PRO A 862 23.04 -32.43 7.15
CA PRO A 862 23.96 -33.32 6.45
C PRO A 862 23.89 -33.08 4.94
N ALA A 863 25.02 -33.15 4.22
CA ALA A 863 25.03 -32.91 2.78
C ALA A 863 24.22 -33.98 2.01
N SER A 864 24.12 -35.21 2.54
CA SER A 864 23.21 -36.24 2.03
C SER A 864 21.70 -35.90 2.07
N GLU A 865 21.29 -34.82 2.74
CA GLU A 865 19.91 -34.30 2.74
C GLU A 865 19.76 -33.02 1.87
N LEU A 866 20.88 -32.48 1.39
CA LEU A 866 20.96 -31.37 0.43
C LEU A 866 21.09 -31.97 -0.98
N GLY A 867 19.96 -32.08 -1.68
CA GLY A 867 19.92 -32.59 -3.06
C GLY A 867 20.90 -31.85 -3.97
N VAL A 868 21.47 -32.55 -4.95
CA VAL A 868 22.69 -32.16 -5.68
C VAL A 868 22.53 -30.87 -6.49
N SER A 869 22.73 -29.73 -5.83
CA SER A 869 22.90 -28.41 -6.45
C SER A 869 23.55 -27.41 -5.47
N VAL A 870 24.74 -27.75 -4.93
CA VAL A 870 25.57 -26.79 -4.21
C VAL A 870 26.52 -26.13 -5.21
N LEU A 871 26.43 -24.81 -5.36
CA LEU A 871 27.45 -24.03 -6.04
C LEU A 871 28.69 -24.00 -5.13
N VAL A 872 29.77 -24.65 -5.58
CA VAL A 872 31.11 -24.52 -5.00
C VAL A 872 31.89 -23.60 -5.92
N ASP A 873 32.27 -22.42 -5.42
CA ASP A 873 33.16 -21.51 -6.15
C ASP A 873 34.55 -22.14 -6.33
N PRO A 874 35.07 -22.26 -7.58
CA PRO A 874 36.32 -22.96 -7.83
C PRO A 874 37.54 -22.03 -7.69
N SER A 875 38.08 -21.89 -6.47
CA SER A 875 39.30 -21.10 -6.23
C SER A 875 40.28 -21.71 -5.21
N ALA A 876 40.87 -22.87 -5.53
CA ALA A 876 42.16 -23.32 -4.97
C ALA A 876 42.84 -24.41 -5.83
N ASP A 877 44.11 -24.16 -6.16
CA ASP A 877 45.25 -25.10 -6.24
C ASP A 877 45.18 -26.43 -7.02
N LEU A 878 45.72 -26.41 -8.24
CA LEU A 878 46.67 -27.43 -8.73
C LEU A 878 47.85 -26.74 -9.45
N GLU A 879 49.05 -26.83 -8.89
CA GLU A 879 50.29 -26.21 -9.42
C GLU A 879 51.19 -27.18 -10.24
N LYS A 880 52.14 -26.59 -10.99
CA LYS A 880 53.31 -27.15 -11.72
C LYS A 880 53.02 -27.90 -13.03
N GLU A 881 53.83 -27.79 -14.10
CA GLU A 881 54.93 -26.86 -14.46
C GLU A 881 54.97 -26.75 -16.02
N GLU A 882 55.86 -26.05 -16.74
CA GLU A 882 57.24 -25.64 -16.45
C GLU A 882 57.63 -24.22 -16.94
N LYS A 883 58.84 -23.83 -16.54
CA LYS A 883 59.62 -22.62 -16.81
C LYS A 883 59.53 -22.09 -18.26
N ASN A 884 59.53 -20.76 -18.41
CA ASN A 884 60.80 -20.03 -18.66
C ASN A 884 60.73 -18.48 -18.57
N LYS A 885 61.65 -17.92 -17.76
CA LYS A 885 62.42 -16.68 -17.96
C LYS A 885 61.75 -15.28 -18.08
N LYS A 886 61.89 -14.55 -16.97
CA LYS A 886 62.48 -13.19 -16.81
C LYS A 886 61.61 -11.92 -16.96
N TRP A 887 61.66 -11.17 -15.86
CA TRP A 887 61.31 -9.78 -15.52
C TRP A 887 62.26 -8.71 -16.16
N PRO A 888 62.02 -7.37 -16.05
CA PRO A 888 60.79 -6.63 -15.67
C PRO A 888 60.55 -5.23 -16.33
N ARG A 889 59.54 -4.51 -15.80
CA ARG A 889 59.36 -3.03 -15.69
C ARG A 889 58.77 -2.20 -16.85
N LYS A 890 57.46 -1.94 -16.71
CA LYS A 890 56.67 -0.72 -17.00
C LYS A 890 57.25 0.37 -17.93
N LEU A 891 56.44 0.77 -18.92
CA LEU A 891 56.16 2.20 -19.22
C LEU A 891 54.75 2.35 -19.83
N ILE A 892 54.35 3.57 -20.20
CA ILE A 892 52.96 4.02 -20.45
C ILE A 892 52.83 4.55 -21.91
N VAL A 893 51.60 4.81 -22.38
CA VAL A 893 51.18 5.76 -23.47
C VAL A 893 50.76 5.16 -24.84
N ILE A 894 49.44 4.99 -24.98
CA ILE A 894 48.53 5.53 -26.04
C ILE A 894 48.72 5.20 -27.54
N SER A 895 47.57 4.87 -28.16
CA SER A 895 47.07 5.11 -29.53
C SER A 895 47.17 4.06 -30.66
N ALA A 896 45.99 3.87 -31.27
CA ALA A 896 45.67 3.80 -32.69
C ALA A 896 46.23 2.67 -33.60
N GLY A 897 45.27 1.96 -34.22
CA GLY A 897 45.24 1.97 -35.69
C GLY A 897 45.56 0.66 -36.43
N SER A 898 44.70 -0.35 -36.36
CA SER A 898 44.53 -1.31 -37.47
C SER A 898 43.20 -2.07 -37.37
N GLY A 899 42.16 -1.52 -38.01
CA GLY A 899 40.97 -2.30 -38.37
C GLY A 899 41.21 -3.15 -39.62
N ILE A 900 40.13 -3.43 -40.35
CA ILE A 900 40.11 -4.07 -41.69
C ILE A 900 40.34 -5.60 -41.69
N LEU A 901 41.35 -6.15 -41.01
CA LEU A 901 41.73 -7.56 -41.22
C LEU A 901 40.80 -8.64 -40.60
N VAL A 902 40.09 -8.35 -39.50
CA VAL A 902 39.27 -9.38 -38.80
C VAL A 902 37.88 -9.56 -39.42
N SER A 903 37.31 -8.51 -40.03
CA SER A 903 35.94 -8.52 -40.58
C SER A 903 35.78 -9.51 -41.75
N ALA A 904 36.85 -9.77 -42.51
CA ALA A 904 36.83 -10.63 -43.68
C ALA A 904 36.63 -12.14 -43.36
N LEU A 905 36.99 -12.60 -42.16
CA LEU A 905 37.01 -14.03 -41.83
C LEU A 905 35.70 -14.57 -41.25
N VAL A 906 34.83 -13.70 -40.74
CA VAL A 906 33.56 -14.12 -40.11
C VAL A 906 32.49 -14.44 -41.17
N ASN A 907 32.41 -13.64 -42.23
CA ASN A 907 31.34 -13.74 -43.24
C ASN A 907 31.49 -14.92 -44.22
N GLY A 908 32.66 -15.57 -44.30
CA GLY A 908 32.87 -16.73 -45.17
C GLY A 908 32.23 -18.03 -44.67
N SER A 909 32.10 -18.20 -43.36
CA SER A 909 31.84 -19.52 -42.73
C SER A 909 30.35 -19.89 -42.60
N ILE A 910 29.45 -18.91 -42.72
CA ILE A 910 28.01 -19.08 -42.41
C ILE A 910 27.23 -19.71 -43.59
N LEU A 911 27.77 -19.66 -44.81
CA LEU A 911 27.07 -20.08 -46.04
C LEU A 911 27.08 -21.58 -46.36
N LEU A 912 27.78 -22.43 -45.58
CA LEU A 912 28.00 -23.85 -45.94
C LEU A 912 27.31 -24.91 -45.06
N LEU A 913 26.53 -24.55 -44.04
CA LEU A 913 25.84 -25.53 -43.17
C LEU A 913 24.30 -25.47 -43.19
N ARG A 914 23.70 -24.87 -44.24
CA ARG A 914 22.28 -25.09 -44.58
C ARG A 914 22.14 -26.20 -45.64
N ARG A 915 22.08 -27.48 -45.21
CA ARG A 915 21.38 -28.61 -45.90
C ARG A 915 21.51 -29.96 -45.19
N GLN A 916 20.45 -30.40 -44.50
CA GLN A 916 19.69 -31.63 -44.83
C GLN A 916 18.40 -31.73 -43.98
N LYS A 917 17.47 -32.61 -44.37
CA LYS A 917 16.08 -32.70 -43.86
C LYS A 917 15.84 -33.98 -43.05
N TRP A 918 14.84 -33.96 -42.16
CA TRP A 918 13.98 -35.11 -41.83
C TRP A 918 12.49 -34.67 -41.80
N PRO A 919 11.49 -35.58 -41.84
CA PRO A 919 10.12 -35.27 -42.26
C PRO A 919 9.07 -35.18 -41.13
N ALA A 920 7.83 -34.86 -41.54
CA ALA A 920 6.57 -34.83 -40.79
C ALA A 920 5.47 -35.53 -41.65
N PRO A 921 4.18 -35.68 -41.26
CA PRO A 921 3.50 -35.17 -40.05
C PRO A 921 2.55 -36.18 -39.34
N ASP A 922 1.87 -35.74 -38.28
CA ASP A 922 0.39 -35.67 -38.28
C ASP A 922 -0.12 -34.53 -37.34
N ARG A 923 -1.45 -34.33 -37.27
CA ARG A 923 -2.18 -33.16 -36.72
C ARG A 923 -2.62 -33.36 -35.24
N ASN A 924 -3.20 -32.40 -34.50
CA ASN A 924 -4.09 -31.27 -34.83
C ASN A 924 -4.16 -30.23 -33.67
N ASN A 925 -4.60 -28.98 -33.98
CA ASN A 925 -5.08 -27.89 -33.09
C ASN A 925 -4.28 -27.47 -31.82
N GLU A 926 -3.80 -26.22 -31.81
CA GLU A 926 -3.54 -25.41 -30.60
C GLU A 926 -4.01 -23.95 -30.84
N ASP A 927 -4.33 -23.22 -29.76
CA ASP A 927 -4.76 -21.80 -29.78
C ASP A 927 -3.57 -20.82 -29.86
N LEU A 928 -3.81 -19.55 -30.22
CA LEU A 928 -2.74 -18.54 -30.30
C LEU A 928 -2.30 -18.04 -28.92
N GLU A 929 -1.14 -18.49 -28.44
CA GLU A 929 -0.41 -17.83 -27.35
C GLU A 929 0.23 -16.50 -27.80
N LEU A 930 0.26 -15.51 -26.90
CA LEU A 930 0.97 -14.25 -27.11
C LEU A 930 2.49 -14.41 -26.89
N PRO A 931 3.34 -13.74 -27.68
CA PRO A 931 4.79 -13.92 -27.60
C PRO A 931 5.38 -13.35 -26.30
N LEU A 932 5.78 -14.23 -25.38
CA LEU A 932 6.44 -13.88 -24.12
C LEU A 932 7.87 -13.33 -24.36
N PHE A 933 8.07 -12.05 -24.07
CA PHE A 933 9.41 -11.45 -24.03
C PHE A 933 10.26 -12.07 -22.91
N LYS A 934 11.46 -12.54 -23.26
CA LYS A 934 12.39 -13.12 -22.28
C LYS A 934 12.92 -12.04 -21.34
N PHE A 935 12.96 -12.33 -20.04
CA PHE A 935 13.40 -11.40 -18.99
C PHE A 935 14.73 -10.69 -19.32
N VAL A 936 15.69 -11.38 -19.93
CA VAL A 936 16.99 -10.81 -20.33
C VAL A 936 16.87 -9.64 -21.32
N THR A 937 15.83 -9.63 -22.17
CA THR A 937 15.53 -8.53 -23.10
C THR A 937 15.01 -7.30 -22.35
N ILE A 938 14.22 -7.50 -21.30
CA ILE A 938 13.71 -6.44 -20.43
C ILE A 938 14.85 -5.86 -19.57
N VAL A 939 15.69 -6.72 -18.98
CA VAL A 939 16.92 -6.35 -18.26
C VAL A 939 17.83 -5.49 -19.14
N ALA A 940 18.04 -5.87 -20.41
CA ALA A 940 18.84 -5.08 -21.35
C ALA A 940 18.18 -3.73 -21.67
N ALA A 941 16.86 -3.70 -21.86
CA ALA A 941 16.12 -2.48 -22.20
C ALA A 941 16.05 -1.45 -21.05
N THR A 942 16.02 -1.89 -19.78
CA THR A 942 16.02 -1.00 -18.59
C THR A 942 17.41 -0.59 -18.12
N ASN A 943 18.48 -0.99 -18.83
CA ASN A 943 19.88 -0.90 -18.40
C ASN A 943 20.09 -1.53 -17.01
N ASN A 944 19.77 -2.82 -16.90
CA ASN A 944 19.79 -3.61 -15.67
C ASN A 944 18.99 -2.97 -14.51
N PHE A 945 17.85 -2.35 -14.84
CA PHE A 945 16.96 -1.67 -13.89
C PHE A 945 17.64 -0.56 -13.05
N SER A 946 18.62 0.17 -13.61
CA SER A 946 19.29 1.31 -12.93
C SER A 946 18.28 2.32 -12.38
N GLU A 947 18.53 2.82 -11.16
CA GLU A 947 17.72 3.84 -10.50
C GLU A 947 17.60 5.15 -11.30
N GLU A 948 18.61 5.45 -12.14
CA GLU A 948 18.61 6.58 -13.08
C GLU A 948 17.44 6.55 -14.08
N ASN A 949 16.86 5.37 -14.31
CA ASN A 949 15.73 5.16 -15.20
C ASN A 949 14.38 5.13 -14.47
N ILE A 950 14.30 5.37 -13.16
CA ILE A 950 13.01 5.40 -12.44
C ILE A 950 12.29 6.73 -12.71
N VAL A 951 11.01 6.66 -13.10
CA VAL A 951 10.12 7.83 -13.32
C VAL A 951 9.35 8.16 -12.05
N GLY A 952 9.00 7.14 -11.26
CA GLY A 952 8.29 7.26 -9.99
C GLY A 952 8.00 5.90 -9.36
N GLU A 953 7.49 5.93 -8.14
CA GLU A 953 7.06 4.78 -7.36
C GLU A 953 5.60 4.99 -6.92
N GLY A 954 4.79 3.93 -6.96
CA GLY A 954 3.37 3.97 -6.62
C GLY A 954 2.83 2.61 -6.20
N GLY A 955 1.51 2.50 -6.01
CA GLY A 955 0.84 1.33 -5.42
C GLY A 955 1.03 -0.01 -6.14
N PHE A 956 1.57 -0.01 -7.37
CA PHE A 956 1.88 -1.20 -8.17
C PHE A 956 3.38 -1.43 -8.41
N GLY A 957 4.27 -0.62 -7.82
CA GLY A 957 5.72 -0.77 -7.86
C GLY A 957 6.48 0.39 -8.53
N LEU A 958 7.73 0.10 -8.94
CA LEU A 958 8.64 1.05 -9.60
C LEU A 958 8.33 1.16 -11.10
N VAL A 959 8.12 2.38 -11.59
CA VAL A 959 7.88 2.67 -13.02
C VAL A 959 9.17 3.14 -13.68
N TYR A 960 9.64 2.37 -14.67
CA TYR A 960 10.88 2.65 -15.41
C TYR A 960 10.65 3.40 -16.74
N LYS A 961 11.62 4.22 -17.12
CA LYS A 961 11.55 5.22 -18.19
C LYS A 961 11.82 4.64 -19.57
N VAL A 962 10.75 4.27 -20.28
CA VAL A 962 10.84 3.83 -21.68
C VAL A 962 10.92 5.06 -22.61
N THR A 963 12.16 5.39 -23.00
CA THR A 963 12.59 6.19 -24.18
C THR A 963 11.90 7.53 -24.53
N HIS A 964 12.71 8.61 -24.55
CA HIS A 964 12.38 9.85 -25.28
C HIS A 964 12.20 9.62 -26.79
N GLY A 965 11.40 10.45 -27.45
CA GLY A 965 11.16 10.41 -28.91
C GLY A 965 9.77 9.88 -29.32
N TYR A 966 8.98 9.41 -28.36
CA TYR A 966 7.61 8.85 -28.57
C TYR A 966 6.51 9.69 -27.88
N MET A 967 6.88 10.68 -27.06
CA MET A 967 5.95 11.51 -26.29
C MET A 967 5.08 12.39 -27.19
N ALA A 968 3.78 12.45 -26.91
CA ALA A 968 2.85 13.31 -27.64
C ALA A 968 2.98 14.81 -27.30
N PRO A 969 2.64 15.74 -28.22
CA PRO A 969 2.71 17.19 -27.99
C PRO A 969 2.03 17.68 -26.71
N GLU A 970 0.78 17.29 -26.47
CA GLU A 970 -0.02 17.72 -25.32
C GLU A 970 0.55 17.19 -23.98
N TYR A 971 1.11 15.99 -23.99
CA TYR A 971 1.80 15.40 -22.84
C TYR A 971 3.14 16.10 -22.57
N ALA A 972 3.90 16.42 -23.61
CA ALA A 972 5.18 17.10 -23.49
C ALA A 972 5.07 18.57 -23.03
N ILE A 973 3.98 19.27 -23.40
CA ILE A 973 3.76 20.69 -23.14
C ILE A 973 2.98 20.91 -21.84
N ASP A 974 1.73 20.45 -21.78
CA ASP A 974 0.85 20.68 -20.63
C ASP A 974 1.12 19.67 -19.50
N GLY A 975 1.63 18.48 -19.83
CA GLY A 975 1.66 17.32 -18.93
C GLY A 975 0.35 16.54 -18.91
N LYS A 976 -0.53 16.77 -19.89
CA LYS A 976 -1.81 16.04 -20.04
C LYS A 976 -1.55 14.65 -20.60
N PHE A 977 -1.78 13.61 -19.80
CA PHE A 977 -1.82 12.24 -20.27
C PHE A 977 -3.23 11.91 -20.78
N SER A 978 -3.34 11.06 -21.80
CA SER A 978 -4.62 10.60 -22.37
C SER A 978 -4.40 9.39 -23.28
N ALA A 979 -5.46 8.62 -23.56
CA ALA A 979 -5.41 7.56 -24.57
C ALA A 979 -5.00 8.05 -25.98
N LYS A 980 -5.17 9.34 -26.28
CA LYS A 980 -4.68 9.96 -27.53
C LYS A 980 -3.15 10.11 -27.55
N SER A 981 -2.51 10.19 -26.38
CA SER A 981 -1.06 10.27 -26.22
C SER A 981 -0.40 8.90 -26.41
N ASP A 982 -1.08 7.81 -26.01
CA ASP A 982 -0.66 6.43 -26.30
C ASP A 982 -0.82 6.10 -27.79
N ILE A 983 -1.91 6.57 -28.42
CA ILE A 983 -2.11 6.43 -29.88
C ILE A 983 -1.01 7.15 -30.66
N PHE A 984 -0.59 8.35 -30.23
CA PHE A 984 0.58 9.02 -30.81
C PHE A 984 1.85 8.16 -30.68
N SER A 985 2.11 7.63 -29.48
CA SER A 985 3.26 6.75 -29.20
C SER A 985 3.27 5.51 -30.10
N LEU A 986 2.13 4.85 -30.29
CA LEU A 986 1.94 3.74 -31.23
C LEU A 986 2.19 4.17 -32.69
N GLY A 987 1.72 5.36 -33.09
CA GLY A 987 1.97 5.90 -34.42
C GLY A 987 3.46 6.08 -34.73
N VAL A 988 4.25 6.52 -33.75
CA VAL A 988 5.72 6.58 -33.88
C VAL A 988 6.28 5.17 -34.08
N VAL A 989 5.87 4.19 -33.26
CA VAL A 989 6.35 2.80 -33.36
C VAL A 989 6.00 2.17 -34.71
N LEU A 990 4.79 2.39 -35.25
CA LEU A 990 4.40 1.91 -36.58
C LEU A 990 5.32 2.45 -37.69
N LEU A 991 5.67 3.75 -37.63
CA LEU A 991 6.56 4.38 -38.60
C LEU A 991 8.02 3.93 -38.43
N GLU A 992 8.48 3.64 -37.21
CA GLU A 992 9.79 3.01 -36.97
C GLU A 992 9.85 1.57 -37.51
N ILE A 993 8.78 0.78 -37.35
CA ILE A 993 8.71 -0.61 -37.85
C ILE A 993 8.77 -0.65 -39.37
N VAL A 994 7.98 0.17 -40.08
CA VAL A 994 7.95 0.14 -41.55
C VAL A 994 9.24 0.70 -42.17
N SER A 995 9.89 1.67 -41.52
CA SER A 995 11.10 2.32 -42.04
C SER A 995 12.43 1.72 -41.56
N GLY A 996 12.39 0.82 -40.57
CA GLY A 996 13.56 0.27 -39.87
C GLY A 996 14.38 1.30 -39.06
N LYS A 997 14.04 2.59 -39.16
CA LYS A 997 14.81 3.73 -38.64
C LYS A 997 14.17 4.22 -37.34
N ARG A 998 15.00 4.55 -36.35
CA ARG A 998 14.53 5.09 -35.06
C ARG A 998 14.38 6.60 -35.11
N ASN A 999 13.22 7.14 -34.73
CA ASN A 999 12.87 8.57 -34.74
C ASN A 999 13.90 9.44 -34.00
N ARG A 1000 14.38 8.96 -32.84
CA ARG A 1000 15.40 9.66 -32.02
C ARG A 1000 16.78 9.73 -32.68
N ALA A 1001 17.09 8.84 -33.62
CA ALA A 1001 18.38 8.76 -34.32
C ALA A 1001 18.26 9.00 -35.83
N PHE A 1002 17.08 9.41 -36.31
CA PHE A 1002 16.83 9.68 -37.72
C PHE A 1002 17.59 10.93 -38.19
N ASP A 1003 18.31 10.81 -39.30
CA ASP A 1003 19.06 11.86 -39.99
C ASP A 1003 18.94 11.63 -41.51
N HIS A 1004 18.95 12.69 -42.30
CA HIS A 1004 18.75 12.62 -43.76
C HIS A 1004 19.61 13.64 -44.48
N SER A 1005 20.26 13.22 -45.57
CA SER A 1005 21.25 13.98 -46.35
C SER A 1005 20.73 15.24 -47.09
N GLY A 1006 19.50 15.69 -46.81
CA GLY A 1006 18.83 16.77 -47.55
C GLY A 1006 17.85 17.65 -46.76
N HIS A 1007 17.53 17.31 -45.51
CA HIS A 1007 16.68 18.12 -44.62
C HIS A 1007 16.86 17.69 -43.16
N TYR A 1008 16.60 18.56 -42.18
CA TYR A 1008 16.83 18.22 -40.75
C TYR A 1008 15.56 17.88 -39.95
N TYR A 1009 14.54 17.32 -40.59
CA TYR A 1009 13.31 16.85 -39.93
C TYR A 1009 13.49 15.54 -39.14
N SER A 1010 12.55 15.27 -38.22
CA SER A 1010 12.37 13.98 -37.56
C SER A 1010 11.84 12.91 -38.53
N LEU A 1011 11.82 11.63 -38.12
CA LEU A 1011 11.25 10.55 -38.93
C LEU A 1011 9.78 10.82 -39.29
N LEU A 1012 9.02 11.38 -38.34
CA LEU A 1012 7.61 11.75 -38.54
C LEU A 1012 7.45 12.84 -39.60
N GLY A 1013 8.34 13.84 -39.60
CA GLY A 1013 8.35 14.91 -40.60
C GLY A 1013 8.78 14.40 -41.99
N HIS A 1014 9.76 13.50 -42.06
CA HIS A 1014 10.18 12.88 -43.31
C HIS A 1014 9.09 11.96 -43.90
N ALA A 1015 8.45 11.13 -43.08
CA ALA A 1015 7.30 10.31 -43.47
C ALA A 1015 6.15 11.15 -44.03
N TRP A 1016 5.87 12.31 -43.41
CA TRP A 1016 4.87 13.26 -43.88
C TRP A 1016 5.25 13.92 -45.21
N LEU A 1017 6.51 14.31 -45.41
CA LEU A 1017 6.99 14.83 -46.70
C LEU A 1017 6.83 13.79 -47.83
N LEU A 1018 7.25 12.54 -47.60
CA LEU A 1018 7.08 11.47 -48.58
C LEU A 1018 5.60 11.12 -48.83
N TRP A 1019 4.71 11.25 -47.83
CA TRP A 1019 3.25 11.16 -48.04
C TRP A 1019 2.76 12.27 -48.97
N LYS A 1020 3.12 13.53 -48.67
CA LYS A 1020 2.71 14.71 -49.45
C LYS A 1020 3.22 14.72 -50.89
N GLU A 1021 4.37 14.11 -51.16
CA GLU A 1021 4.92 13.95 -52.50
C GLU A 1021 4.43 12.67 -53.24
N ASN A 1022 3.56 11.86 -52.62
CA ASN A 1022 3.14 10.55 -53.11
C ASN A 1022 4.31 9.56 -53.36
N ARG A 1023 5.39 9.73 -52.58
CA ARG A 1023 6.64 8.95 -52.61
C ARG A 1023 6.78 8.04 -51.38
N VAL A 1024 5.67 7.77 -50.70
CA VAL A 1024 5.59 7.09 -49.40
C VAL A 1024 6.35 5.75 -49.33
N MET A 1025 6.47 5.02 -50.44
CA MET A 1025 7.22 3.74 -50.48
C MET A 1025 8.72 3.91 -50.26
N GLU A 1026 9.29 5.10 -50.47
CA GLU A 1026 10.70 5.41 -50.18
C GLU A 1026 10.98 5.51 -48.66
N LEU A 1027 9.94 5.51 -47.82
CA LEU A 1027 10.08 5.43 -46.36
C LEU A 1027 10.46 4.01 -45.90
N MET A 1028 10.07 2.99 -46.66
CA MET A 1028 10.16 1.58 -46.32
C MET A 1028 11.62 1.10 -46.14
N ASP A 1029 11.85 0.16 -45.21
CA ASP A 1029 13.18 -0.45 -45.05
C ASP A 1029 13.56 -1.35 -46.24
N GLU A 1030 14.80 -1.22 -46.72
CA GLU A 1030 15.34 -1.96 -47.87
C GLU A 1030 15.39 -3.49 -47.65
N SER A 1031 15.37 -3.96 -46.39
CA SER A 1031 15.40 -5.38 -46.04
C SER A 1031 14.06 -6.12 -46.17
N LEU A 1032 12.96 -5.40 -46.42
CA LEU A 1032 11.61 -5.98 -46.60
C LEU A 1032 11.36 -6.60 -47.97
N ASN A 1033 12.35 -6.57 -48.87
CA ASN A 1033 12.16 -6.85 -50.29
C ASN A 1033 11.72 -8.31 -50.62
N ASP A 1034 11.09 -8.49 -51.78
CA ASP A 1034 10.51 -9.74 -52.31
C ASP A 1034 9.34 -10.40 -51.53
N THR A 1035 8.98 -9.98 -50.30
CA THR A 1035 7.86 -10.59 -49.54
C THR A 1035 6.93 -9.61 -48.81
N PHE A 1036 6.51 -8.51 -49.44
CA PHE A 1036 5.53 -7.57 -48.89
C PHE A 1036 4.38 -7.27 -49.87
N ILE A 1037 3.22 -6.88 -49.34
CA ILE A 1037 2.07 -6.41 -50.13
C ILE A 1037 2.04 -4.87 -50.08
N GLU A 1038 2.22 -4.22 -51.23
CA GLU A 1038 2.38 -2.75 -51.33
C GLU A 1038 1.20 -1.97 -50.71
N SER A 1039 -0.03 -2.47 -50.88
CA SER A 1039 -1.24 -1.84 -50.33
C SER A 1039 -1.33 -1.94 -48.80
N GLU A 1040 -0.75 -2.97 -48.19
CA GLU A 1040 -0.65 -3.09 -46.73
C GLU A 1040 0.41 -2.16 -46.16
N VAL A 1041 1.58 -2.08 -46.80
CA VAL A 1041 2.65 -1.14 -46.38
C VAL A 1041 2.16 0.31 -46.43
N LYS A 1042 1.49 0.72 -47.53
CA LYS A 1042 0.87 2.06 -47.62
C LYS A 1042 -0.18 2.30 -46.54
N ARG A 1043 -1.03 1.31 -46.25
CA ARG A 1043 -2.04 1.36 -45.17
C ARG A 1043 -1.38 1.54 -43.80
N CYS A 1044 -0.33 0.79 -43.48
CA CYS A 1044 0.41 0.90 -42.23
C CYS A 1044 1.06 2.29 -42.05
N ILE A 1045 1.62 2.87 -43.12
CA ILE A 1045 2.18 4.23 -43.06
C ILE A 1045 1.06 5.28 -42.92
N GLN A 1046 -0.06 5.14 -43.63
CA GLN A 1046 -1.21 6.04 -43.51
C GLN A 1046 -1.79 6.04 -42.10
N VAL A 1047 -1.98 4.85 -41.49
CA VAL A 1047 -2.45 4.71 -40.11
C VAL A 1047 -1.41 5.25 -39.13
N GLY A 1048 -0.12 5.00 -39.34
CA GLY A 1048 0.96 5.61 -38.55
C GLY A 1048 0.90 7.14 -38.54
N LEU A 1049 0.72 7.75 -39.71
CA LEU A 1049 0.55 9.21 -39.87
C LEU A 1049 -0.76 9.73 -39.24
N LEU A 1050 -1.87 9.00 -39.34
CA LEU A 1050 -3.13 9.32 -38.65
C LEU A 1050 -2.99 9.22 -37.12
N CYS A 1051 -2.13 8.35 -36.62
CA CYS A 1051 -1.84 8.24 -35.19
C CYS A 1051 -0.96 9.38 -34.65
N VAL A 1052 0.02 9.88 -35.42
CA VAL A 1052 0.96 10.95 -34.96
C VAL A 1052 0.47 12.39 -35.22
N GLN A 1053 -0.84 12.61 -35.36
CA GLN A 1053 -1.40 13.94 -35.65
C GLN A 1053 -1.08 14.98 -34.56
N LYS A 1054 -0.89 16.24 -35.00
CA LYS A 1054 -0.51 17.39 -34.15
C LYS A 1054 -1.49 17.64 -33.01
N PHE A 1055 -2.78 17.63 -33.30
CA PHE A 1055 -3.87 17.73 -32.32
C PHE A 1055 -4.31 16.33 -31.86
N ALA A 1056 -4.77 16.21 -30.62
CA ALA A 1056 -5.14 14.91 -30.01
C ALA A 1056 -6.52 14.43 -30.52
N GLU A 1057 -7.37 15.39 -30.85
CA GLU A 1057 -8.72 15.26 -31.35
C GLU A 1057 -8.74 14.66 -32.78
N ASP A 1058 -7.75 15.03 -33.59
CA ASP A 1058 -7.55 14.58 -34.98
C ASP A 1058 -6.99 13.16 -35.10
N ARG A 1059 -6.46 12.59 -34.01
CA ARG A 1059 -6.02 11.19 -33.98
C ARG A 1059 -7.24 10.26 -33.94
N PRO A 1060 -7.19 9.04 -34.50
CA PRO A 1060 -8.24 8.03 -34.32
C PRO A 1060 -8.41 7.62 -32.84
N VAL A 1061 -9.36 6.72 -32.56
CA VAL A 1061 -9.38 5.94 -31.30
C VAL A 1061 -8.78 4.55 -31.54
N MET A 1062 -8.29 3.87 -30.49
CA MET A 1062 -7.49 2.65 -30.66
C MET A 1062 -8.28 1.52 -31.37
N SER A 1063 -9.58 1.40 -31.11
CA SER A 1063 -10.47 0.48 -31.84
C SER A 1063 -10.55 0.79 -33.33
N SER A 1064 -10.54 2.08 -33.72
CA SER A 1064 -10.42 2.49 -35.12
C SER A 1064 -9.03 2.15 -35.68
N VAL A 1065 -7.94 2.34 -34.94
CA VAL A 1065 -6.58 1.95 -35.40
C VAL A 1065 -6.51 0.45 -35.72
N ILE A 1066 -7.03 -0.39 -34.82
CA ILE A 1066 -7.08 -1.85 -35.00
C ILE A 1066 -7.95 -2.21 -36.21
N PHE A 1067 -9.12 -1.60 -36.36
CA PHE A 1067 -10.00 -1.81 -37.52
C PHE A 1067 -9.35 -1.35 -38.84
N MET A 1068 -8.69 -0.20 -38.84
CA MET A 1068 -8.01 0.37 -40.01
C MET A 1068 -6.81 -0.45 -40.47
N LEU A 1069 -6.12 -1.15 -39.56
CA LEU A 1069 -5.02 -2.07 -39.91
C LEU A 1069 -5.56 -3.43 -40.35
N GLY A 1070 -6.51 -4.01 -39.60
CA GLY A 1070 -7.00 -5.38 -39.79
C GLY A 1070 -8.07 -5.57 -40.87
N THR A 1071 -8.60 -4.51 -41.47
CA THR A 1071 -9.67 -4.61 -42.49
C THR A 1071 -9.15 -4.33 -43.89
N GLU A 1072 -9.08 -5.37 -44.73
CA GLU A 1072 -8.79 -5.20 -46.15
C GLU A 1072 -9.88 -4.37 -46.86
N GLY A 1073 -9.45 -3.30 -47.54
CA GLY A 1073 -10.34 -2.44 -48.34
C GLY A 1073 -11.00 -1.28 -47.59
N ALA A 1074 -10.71 -1.08 -46.29
CA ALA A 1074 -11.21 0.07 -45.55
C ALA A 1074 -10.75 1.40 -46.17
N ILE A 1075 -11.70 2.32 -46.40
CA ILE A 1075 -11.41 3.69 -46.87
C ILE A 1075 -10.89 4.51 -45.67
N LEU A 1076 -9.63 4.92 -45.74
CA LEU A 1076 -8.97 5.69 -44.70
C LEU A 1076 -9.06 7.21 -44.97
N PRO A 1077 -9.17 8.06 -43.93
CA PRO A 1077 -9.04 9.50 -44.09
C PRO A 1077 -7.60 9.91 -44.44
N GLU A 1078 -7.45 11.06 -45.11
CA GLU A 1078 -6.13 11.66 -45.33
C GLU A 1078 -5.55 12.19 -44.00
N PRO A 1079 -4.30 11.86 -43.64
CA PRO A 1079 -3.63 12.47 -42.50
C PRO A 1079 -3.38 13.96 -42.72
N LYS A 1080 -3.36 14.73 -41.62
CA LYS A 1080 -2.91 16.13 -41.58
C LYS A 1080 -1.47 16.20 -41.03
N GLU A 1081 -1.00 17.40 -40.73
CA GLU A 1081 0.35 17.66 -40.21
C GLU A 1081 0.63 16.89 -38.88
N PRO A 1082 1.77 16.18 -38.77
CA PRO A 1082 2.12 15.45 -37.56
C PRO A 1082 2.58 16.38 -36.43
N GLY A 1083 2.57 15.87 -35.19
CA GLY A 1083 3.19 16.53 -34.05
C GLY A 1083 4.69 16.73 -34.25
N PHE A 1084 5.20 17.88 -33.81
CA PHE A 1084 6.62 18.27 -33.91
C PHE A 1084 7.19 18.35 -35.34
N PHE A 1085 6.40 18.84 -36.30
CA PHE A 1085 6.89 19.20 -37.64
C PHE A 1085 7.77 20.47 -37.60
N THR A 1086 9.02 20.33 -37.13
CA THR A 1086 10.02 21.39 -37.05
C THR A 1086 11.40 20.89 -37.46
N GLU A 1087 12.12 21.68 -38.25
CA GLU A 1087 13.49 21.37 -38.66
C GLU A 1087 14.49 21.60 -37.51
N ARG A 1088 15.44 20.66 -37.31
CA ARG A 1088 16.45 20.73 -36.24
C ARG A 1088 17.57 21.72 -36.60
N SER A 1089 17.95 22.59 -35.64
CA SER A 1089 19.09 23.51 -35.83
C SER A 1089 20.43 22.75 -35.97
N CYS A 1090 21.19 23.09 -37.01
CA CYS A 1090 22.43 22.43 -37.36
C CYS A 1090 23.56 22.77 -36.38
N SER A 1091 23.84 21.86 -35.44
CA SER A 1091 24.90 22.01 -34.44
C SER A 1091 26.29 22.01 -35.09
N ALA A 1092 26.95 23.18 -35.12
CA ALA A 1092 28.17 23.39 -35.90
C ALA A 1092 29.43 22.73 -35.30
N VAL A 1093 29.83 21.58 -35.87
CA VAL A 1093 31.23 21.11 -35.83
C VAL A 1093 31.68 20.68 -37.23
N ARG A 1094 32.08 21.66 -38.04
CA ARG A 1094 33.07 21.46 -39.11
C ARG A 1094 34.20 22.46 -38.89
N ASN A 1095 35.44 21.99 -38.83
CA ASN A 1095 36.61 22.85 -38.69
C ASN A 1095 36.74 23.77 -39.90
N CYS A 1096 36.83 25.07 -39.67
CA CYS A 1096 37.11 26.05 -40.72
C CYS A 1096 38.56 25.92 -41.17
N THR A 1097 38.80 25.36 -42.36
CA THR A 1097 39.28 26.11 -43.54
C THR A 1097 39.72 25.17 -44.67
N LEU A 1098 39.19 25.40 -45.87
CA LEU A 1098 40.01 25.75 -47.04
C LEU A 1098 39.11 26.34 -48.14
N GLN A 1099 39.61 27.34 -48.84
CA GLN A 1099 38.86 28.09 -49.85
C GLN A 1099 38.94 27.40 -51.21
N SER A 1100 37.86 27.42 -52.01
CA SER A 1100 37.81 28.31 -53.18
C SER A 1100 36.41 28.31 -53.82
N LYS A 1101 36.00 29.49 -54.36
CA LYS A 1101 35.27 29.73 -55.64
C LYS A 1101 33.96 28.93 -55.92
N MET A 1102 32.89 29.54 -56.47
CA MET A 1102 32.68 30.91 -56.93
C MET A 1102 31.19 31.28 -57.11
N SER A 1103 30.83 32.50 -56.69
CA SER A 1103 30.11 33.52 -57.50
C SER A 1103 28.77 33.18 -58.19
N HIS A 1104 27.70 33.83 -57.70
CA HIS A 1104 26.58 34.45 -58.46
C HIS A 1104 25.63 33.54 -59.28
N LYS A 1105 24.32 33.81 -59.36
CA LYS A 1105 23.71 35.14 -59.60
C LYS A 1105 22.53 35.53 -58.70
N ALA A 1106 22.45 36.85 -58.52
CA ALA A 1106 21.21 37.59 -58.34
C ALA A 1106 21.06 38.58 -59.52
N THR A 1107 20.01 39.41 -59.47
CA THR A 1107 19.87 40.72 -60.17
C THR A 1107 19.51 40.72 -61.66
N MET A 1108 18.25 41.07 -61.96
CA MET A 1108 17.75 42.26 -62.69
C MET A 1108 16.21 42.21 -62.64
N SER A 1109 15.42 43.29 -62.57
CA SER A 1109 15.61 44.76 -62.61
C SER A 1109 14.80 45.41 -61.45
N ILE A 1110 15.19 46.52 -60.81
CA ILE A 1110 14.92 47.94 -61.18
C ILE A 1110 13.44 48.19 -61.57
N THR A 1111 12.65 49.10 -60.99
CA THR A 1111 12.65 49.90 -59.72
C THR A 1111 11.15 50.28 -59.43
N ASP A 1112 10.63 51.11 -58.49
CA ASP A 1112 11.08 52.12 -57.48
C ASP A 1112 10.26 51.91 -56.17
N LEU A 1113 10.47 52.50 -54.97
CA LEU A 1113 10.94 53.81 -54.45
C LEU A 1113 9.83 54.90 -54.29
N GLU A 1114 9.39 55.09 -53.03
CA GLU A 1114 8.66 56.26 -52.44
C GLU A 1114 7.25 56.66 -52.95
N ALA A 1115 6.36 57.27 -52.16
CA ALA A 1115 6.34 57.54 -50.70
C ALA A 1115 4.90 57.78 -50.18
N ARG A 1116 4.61 57.33 -48.95
CA ARG A 1116 4.08 58.18 -47.85
C ARG A 1116 4.06 57.43 -46.51
#